data_AF-A0A8S9UP66-F1
#
_entry.id   AF-A0A8S9UP66-F1
#
_cell.length_a   1.000
_cell.length_b   1.000
_cell.length_c   1.000
_cell.angle_alpha   90.00
_cell.angle_beta   90.00
_cell.angle_gamma   90.00
#
_symmetry.space_group_name_H-M   'P 1'
#
loop_
_entity.id
_entity.type
_entity.pdbx_description
1 polymer ?
#
loop_
_entity_poly.entity_id
_entity_poly.type
_entity_poly.pdbx_seq_one_letter_code
_entity_poly.pdbx_strand_id
1 'polypeptide(L)'
;MADQPNALRDPTLAELYTGPERALPDEIQRLPTEDTACTFCGVSYFVFAEVQALQTTVEQYKKTFRDFVRFMEHERSVARDLRQQVAELKGSLADLVAACSASIKQISEQSEAHRTAKEMALNQLQHLQQEIKKSEVAQREFQIREEEQKLVYSLVEQKLRNEILHLSSQMESCKLLSESQQADFKEENDRDQQRIRELESKIAERQEQWTVAERQIVTERDALKQQLLAMNERVELESSTARQLEGQFTAIREELSRVVAASDTERKSSSQMNSEIIQLKHQLQNLERTRAQLLADNGRYKDDKYKLEDEIKALRLRADTLQGQLSVSTTSTQKIKSEYTHDLENLRQEHGSEICRLQREHVRAIEDQKESQNNYLECLKKESAQHQARGEESLRHALLAMQDRVKDAERRANEWKDRALQNASEREEAKRNSSRFENMIETLQGQLDACERDKQKLVQKAKTERTELEQRLKIAQNEVQQERNSSLQEVEQRQSELQNENAALKQHVDSLQNQLRRQREQPTAPVQPQAAWHCYQTDNSKPSRQEPSNQDQDCHDSEAIIAQLRNRLKQKDREISLLQQTVHRECMERTSLLERMRSSKVLPEIAIPSLAAPNSISSSSCNDTEDCTERSDHSVSEHQPPKASFYEKLRRAGSRRAKPRK
;
A
#
# COMPACT_ATOMS: atom_id res chain seq x y z
N MET A 1 -41.17 32.20 20.85
CA MET A 1 -40.75 32.30 19.43
C MET A 1 -39.25 32.01 19.43
N ALA A 2 -38.90 30.72 19.33
CA ALA A 2 -37.52 30.25 19.40
C ALA A 2 -37.01 30.00 17.97
N ASP A 3 -35.83 30.55 17.68
CA ASP A 3 -35.14 30.46 16.40
C ASP A 3 -34.94 29.00 15.96
N GLN A 4 -35.34 28.70 14.73
CA GLN A 4 -34.95 27.48 14.01
C GLN A 4 -33.66 27.78 13.24
N PRO A 5 -32.50 27.21 13.61
CA PRO A 5 -31.28 27.34 12.83
C PRO A 5 -31.20 26.13 11.89
N ASN A 6 -31.94 26.13 10.78
CA ASN A 6 -31.77 25.07 9.76
C ASN A 6 -32.26 25.50 8.37
N ALA A 7 -32.10 26.78 8.03
CA ALA A 7 -32.15 27.21 6.64
C ALA A 7 -30.81 26.83 5.99
N LEU A 8 -30.83 25.81 5.12
CA LEU A 8 -29.73 25.45 4.22
C LEU A 8 -29.32 26.68 3.39
N ARG A 9 -28.27 27.36 3.85
CA ARG A 9 -27.58 28.44 3.15
C ARG A 9 -26.40 27.84 2.41
N ASP A 10 -26.01 28.45 1.29
CA ASP A 10 -24.74 28.14 0.65
C ASP A 10 -23.60 28.33 1.67
N PRO A 11 -22.74 27.31 1.87
CA PRO A 11 -21.61 27.42 2.78
C PRO A 11 -20.75 28.61 2.39
N THR A 12 -20.40 29.45 3.35
CA THR A 12 -19.52 30.59 3.04
C THR A 12 -18.14 30.09 2.62
N LEU A 13 -17.41 30.88 1.82
CA LEU A 13 -16.08 30.53 1.34
C LEU A 13 -15.14 30.14 2.51
N ALA A 14 -15.34 30.72 3.70
CA ALA A 14 -14.59 30.36 4.91
C ALA A 14 -14.91 28.95 5.42
N GLU A 15 -16.18 28.55 5.42
CA GLU A 15 -16.65 27.25 5.94
C GLU A 15 -16.12 26.05 5.12
N LEU A 16 -15.88 26.25 3.82
CA LEU A 16 -15.27 25.24 2.95
C LEU A 16 -13.78 24.96 3.29
N TYR A 17 -13.08 25.92 3.89
CA TYR A 17 -11.66 25.78 4.25
C TYR A 17 -11.46 25.34 5.70
N THR A 18 -12.38 25.64 6.62
CA THR A 18 -12.26 25.26 8.04
C THR A 18 -12.69 23.83 8.37
N GLY A 19 -13.40 23.15 7.47
CA GLY A 19 -13.96 21.82 7.75
C GLY A 19 -15.13 21.86 8.75
N PRO A 20 -15.82 20.72 8.99
CA PRO A 20 -17.05 20.68 9.79
C PRO A 20 -16.81 20.96 11.28
N GLU A 21 -17.77 21.62 11.95
CA GLU A 21 -17.72 22.06 13.38
C GLU A 21 -17.69 20.92 14.43
N ARG A 22 -17.52 19.66 14.03
CA ARG A 22 -17.30 18.56 14.99
C ARG A 22 -15.82 18.43 15.30
N ALA A 23 -15.50 18.38 16.59
CA ALA A 23 -14.14 18.12 17.07
C ALA A 23 -13.59 16.83 16.44
N LEU A 24 -12.62 16.97 15.54
CA LEU A 24 -11.88 15.86 14.96
C LEU A 24 -11.04 15.18 16.07
N PRO A 25 -10.79 13.86 16.00
CA PRO A 25 -9.90 13.18 16.94
C PRO A 25 -8.53 13.89 17.07
N ASP A 26 -7.99 13.94 18.29
CA ASP A 26 -6.81 14.75 18.64
C ASP A 26 -5.56 14.42 17.80
N GLU A 27 -5.46 13.19 17.27
CA GLU A 27 -4.36 12.79 16.40
C GLU A 27 -4.39 13.48 15.02
N ILE A 28 -5.57 13.91 14.56
CA ILE A 28 -5.79 14.46 13.21
C ILE A 28 -5.67 15.99 13.22
N GLN A 29 -6.04 16.65 14.32
CA GLN A 29 -5.88 18.10 14.48
C GLN A 29 -4.41 18.55 14.52
N ARG A 30 -3.47 17.62 14.78
CA ARG A 30 -2.02 17.89 14.82
C ARG A 30 -1.34 17.75 13.44
N LEU A 31 -2.07 17.36 12.40
CA LEU A 31 -1.52 17.21 11.05
C LEU A 31 -1.55 18.55 10.31
N PRO A 32 -0.49 18.90 9.55
CA PRO A 32 -0.45 20.11 8.76
C PRO A 32 -1.56 20.11 7.69
N THR A 33 -2.12 21.29 7.40
CA THR A 33 -3.22 21.50 6.43
C THR A 33 -2.89 21.00 5.02
N GLU A 34 -1.61 20.91 4.69
CA GLU A 34 -1.07 20.37 3.44
C GLU A 34 -1.35 18.86 3.27
N ASP A 35 -1.50 18.12 4.38
CA ASP A 35 -1.77 16.68 4.40
C ASP A 35 -3.26 16.35 4.55
N THR A 36 -4.10 17.33 4.91
CA THR A 36 -5.54 17.14 5.18
C THR A 36 -6.44 17.68 4.07
N ALA A 37 -5.89 18.39 3.10
CA ALA A 37 -6.59 18.92 1.93
C ALA A 37 -5.88 18.59 0.62
N CYS A 38 -6.66 18.50 -0.47
CA CYS A 38 -6.10 18.28 -1.79
C CYS A 38 -5.29 19.50 -2.25
N THR A 39 -4.03 19.30 -2.62
CA THR A 39 -3.13 20.37 -3.10
C THR A 39 -3.59 21.04 -4.40
N PHE A 40 -4.47 20.39 -5.18
CA PHE A 40 -4.96 20.90 -6.47
C PHE A 40 -6.23 21.76 -6.35
N CYS A 41 -7.14 21.40 -5.44
CA CYS A 41 -8.43 22.10 -5.29
C CYS A 41 -8.69 22.68 -3.89
N GLY A 42 -7.80 22.47 -2.92
CA GLY A 42 -7.92 22.98 -1.56
C GLY A 42 -9.00 22.32 -0.69
N VAL A 43 -9.77 21.38 -1.25
CA VAL A 43 -10.87 20.71 -0.53
C VAL A 43 -10.30 19.68 0.44
N SER A 44 -10.76 19.71 1.68
CA SER A 44 -10.37 18.73 2.71
C SER A 44 -10.76 17.30 2.30
N TYR A 45 -9.84 16.35 2.42
CA TYR A 45 -10.13 14.93 2.19
C TYR A 45 -11.23 14.39 3.12
N PHE A 46 -11.47 15.05 4.26
CA PHE A 46 -12.56 14.73 5.18
C PHE A 46 -13.93 15.13 4.63
N VAL A 47 -14.03 16.32 4.02
CA VAL A 47 -15.25 16.77 3.34
C VAL A 47 -15.57 15.81 2.18
N PHE A 48 -14.57 15.35 1.44
CA PHE A 48 -14.78 14.35 0.39
C PHE A 48 -15.25 12.99 0.96
N ALA A 49 -14.66 12.52 2.06
CA ALA A 49 -15.07 11.27 2.71
C ALA A 49 -16.50 11.34 3.27
N GLU A 50 -16.89 12.47 3.86
CA GLU A 50 -18.26 12.71 4.32
C GLU A 50 -19.23 12.84 3.14
N VAL A 51 -18.87 13.53 2.06
CA VAL A 51 -19.69 13.58 0.84
C VAL A 51 -19.86 12.19 0.23
N GLN A 52 -18.82 11.34 0.26
CA GLN A 52 -18.91 9.97 -0.22
C GLN A 52 -19.74 9.06 0.71
N ALA A 53 -19.65 9.25 2.03
CA ALA A 53 -20.52 8.59 3.02
C ALA A 53 -21.98 9.03 2.88
N LEU A 54 -22.21 10.32 2.61
CA LEU A 54 -23.53 10.87 2.33
C LEU A 54 -24.07 10.37 0.99
N GLN A 55 -23.23 10.24 -0.04
CA GLN A 55 -23.65 9.65 -1.33
C GLN A 55 -24.03 8.18 -1.18
N THR A 56 -23.25 7.39 -0.45
CA THR A 56 -23.56 5.97 -0.21
C THR A 56 -24.80 5.78 0.65
N THR A 57 -25.01 6.61 1.67
CA THR A 57 -26.26 6.58 2.46
C THR A 57 -27.46 7.06 1.65
N VAL A 58 -27.32 8.11 0.82
CA VAL A 58 -28.39 8.54 -0.12
C VAL A 58 -28.73 7.44 -1.11
N GLU A 59 -27.75 6.70 -1.63
CA GLU A 59 -28.03 5.59 -2.56
C GLU A 59 -28.72 4.41 -1.86
N GLN A 60 -28.37 4.15 -0.59
CA GLN A 60 -29.10 3.19 0.24
C GLN A 60 -30.55 3.65 0.50
N TYR A 61 -30.77 4.92 0.83
CA TYR A 61 -32.11 5.47 1.00
C TYR A 61 -32.92 5.47 -0.29
N LYS A 62 -32.31 5.72 -1.45
CA LYS A 62 -32.96 5.59 -2.76
C LYS A 62 -33.36 4.14 -3.02
N LYS A 63 -32.50 3.17 -2.68
CA LYS A 63 -32.83 1.75 -2.81
C LYS A 63 -34.00 1.37 -1.92
N THR A 64 -33.98 1.71 -0.63
CA THR A 64 -35.07 1.40 0.29
C THR A 64 -36.37 2.10 -0.11
N PHE A 65 -36.30 3.33 -0.62
CA PHE A 65 -37.47 4.04 -1.15
C PHE A 65 -38.05 3.36 -2.40
N ARG A 66 -37.21 2.90 -3.34
CA ARG A 66 -37.66 2.10 -4.49
C ARG A 66 -38.32 0.79 -4.06
N ASP A 67 -37.77 0.13 -3.05
CA ASP A 67 -38.33 -1.11 -2.51
C ASP A 67 -39.68 -0.84 -1.82
N PHE A 68 -39.78 0.24 -1.06
CA PHE A 68 -41.03 0.67 -0.42
C PHE A 68 -42.11 1.06 -1.44
N VAL A 69 -41.74 1.77 -2.53
CA VAL A 69 -42.67 2.09 -3.63
C VAL A 69 -43.18 0.82 -4.31
N ARG A 70 -42.29 -0.13 -4.61
CA ARG A 70 -42.68 -1.43 -5.19
C ARG A 70 -43.61 -2.22 -4.27
N PHE A 71 -43.34 -2.21 -2.96
CA PHE A 71 -44.23 -2.80 -1.97
C PHE A 71 -45.61 -2.12 -1.97
N MET A 72 -45.66 -0.78 -1.96
CA MET A 72 -46.92 -0.02 -2.02
C MET A 72 -47.71 -0.25 -3.31
N GLU A 73 -47.03 -0.43 -4.45
CA GLU A 73 -47.67 -0.78 -5.73
C GLU A 73 -48.24 -2.19 -5.71
N HIS A 74 -47.54 -3.14 -5.10
CA HIS A 74 -48.03 -4.50 -4.88
C HIS A 74 -49.27 -4.50 -3.98
N GLU A 75 -49.23 -3.84 -2.83
CA GLU A 75 -50.37 -3.68 -1.91
C GLU A 75 -51.57 -3.02 -2.60
N ARG A 76 -51.33 -2.02 -3.46
CA ARG A 76 -52.39 -1.40 -4.28
C ARG A 76 -52.98 -2.35 -5.31
N SER A 77 -52.18 -3.26 -5.87
CA SER A 77 -52.70 -4.30 -6.76
C SER A 77 -53.61 -5.25 -6.00
N VAL A 78 -53.13 -5.76 -4.87
CA VAL A 78 -53.90 -6.66 -4.01
C VAL A 78 -55.21 -6.01 -3.56
N ALA A 79 -55.18 -4.73 -3.15
CA ALA A 79 -56.38 -4.00 -2.78
C ALA A 79 -57.37 -3.81 -3.95
N ARG A 80 -56.89 -3.64 -5.19
CA ARG A 80 -57.75 -3.59 -6.38
C ARG A 80 -58.38 -4.96 -6.67
N ASP A 81 -57.60 -6.02 -6.59
CA ASP A 81 -58.07 -7.39 -6.83
C ASP A 81 -59.13 -7.79 -5.79
N LEU A 82 -58.91 -7.44 -4.52
CA LEU A 82 -59.89 -7.65 -3.45
C LEU A 82 -61.18 -6.85 -3.68
N ARG A 83 -61.09 -5.58 -4.11
CA ARG A 83 -62.28 -4.78 -4.43
C ARG A 83 -63.04 -5.37 -5.62
N GLN A 84 -62.34 -5.89 -6.62
CA GLN A 84 -62.96 -6.56 -7.76
C GLN A 84 -63.68 -7.83 -7.32
N GLN A 85 -63.06 -8.69 -6.51
CA GLN A 85 -63.70 -9.89 -5.95
C GLN A 85 -64.94 -9.55 -5.12
N VAL A 86 -64.89 -8.49 -4.31
CA VAL A 86 -66.05 -8.01 -3.55
C VAL A 86 -67.16 -7.51 -4.48
N ALA A 87 -66.82 -6.83 -5.58
CA ALA A 87 -67.81 -6.39 -6.56
C ALA A 87 -68.45 -7.57 -7.31
N GLU A 88 -67.67 -8.58 -7.69
CA GLU A 88 -68.16 -9.82 -8.32
C GLU A 88 -69.06 -10.62 -7.36
N LEU A 89 -68.70 -10.71 -6.08
CA LEU A 89 -69.55 -11.32 -5.04
C LEU A 89 -70.85 -10.55 -4.81
N LYS A 90 -70.80 -9.21 -4.82
CA LYS A 90 -72.01 -8.38 -4.74
C LYS A 90 -72.91 -8.57 -5.97
N GLY A 91 -72.32 -8.68 -7.15
CA GLY A 91 -73.04 -8.97 -8.40
C GLY A 91 -73.73 -10.33 -8.35
N SER A 92 -72.99 -11.38 -8.00
CA SER A 92 -73.57 -12.74 -7.89
C SER A 92 -74.66 -12.84 -6.81
N LEU A 93 -74.52 -12.12 -5.69
CA LEU A 93 -75.58 -12.03 -4.69
C LEU A 93 -76.82 -11.32 -5.25
N ALA A 94 -76.66 -10.23 -6.00
CA ALA A 94 -77.78 -9.52 -6.62
C ALA A 94 -78.51 -10.39 -7.64
N ASP A 95 -77.77 -11.14 -8.46
CA ASP A 95 -78.32 -12.09 -9.43
C ASP A 95 -79.07 -13.23 -8.73
N LEU A 96 -78.52 -13.76 -7.64
CA LEU A 96 -79.17 -14.79 -6.82
C LEU A 96 -80.48 -14.28 -6.21
N VAL A 97 -80.47 -13.06 -5.66
CA VAL A 97 -81.65 -12.41 -5.09
C VAL A 97 -82.70 -12.16 -6.17
N ALA A 98 -82.29 -11.71 -7.36
CA ALA A 98 -83.19 -11.52 -8.49
C ALA A 98 -83.82 -12.85 -8.94
N ALA A 99 -83.03 -13.91 -9.09
CA ALA A 99 -83.51 -15.25 -9.43
C ALA A 99 -84.49 -15.79 -8.38
N CYS A 100 -84.15 -15.71 -7.08
CA CYS A 100 -85.05 -16.10 -6.01
C CYS A 100 -86.36 -15.29 -6.03
N SER A 101 -86.30 -13.99 -6.28
CA SER A 101 -87.51 -13.15 -6.36
C SER A 101 -88.40 -13.52 -7.56
N ALA A 102 -87.80 -13.89 -8.70
CA ALA A 102 -88.52 -14.35 -9.88
C ALA A 102 -89.19 -15.71 -9.63
N SER A 103 -88.50 -16.65 -9.00
CA SER A 103 -89.08 -17.94 -8.61
C SER A 103 -90.22 -17.78 -7.60
N ILE A 104 -90.10 -16.87 -6.62
CA ILE A 104 -91.19 -16.58 -5.68
C ILE A 104 -92.42 -16.04 -6.40
N LYS A 105 -92.24 -15.11 -7.35
CA LYS A 105 -93.34 -14.58 -8.18
C LYS A 105 -94.02 -15.69 -8.99
N GLN A 106 -93.22 -16.52 -9.67
CA GLN A 106 -93.75 -17.63 -10.47
C GLN A 106 -94.57 -18.62 -9.62
N ILE A 107 -94.09 -18.96 -8.42
CA ILE A 107 -94.83 -19.83 -7.48
C ILE A 107 -96.13 -19.16 -7.03
N SER A 108 -96.10 -17.85 -6.77
CA SER A 108 -97.30 -17.12 -6.37
C SER A 108 -98.38 -17.11 -7.46
N GLU A 109 -97.99 -16.88 -8.72
CA GLU A 109 -98.88 -16.90 -9.88
C GLU A 109 -99.48 -18.31 -10.12
N GLN A 110 -98.65 -19.36 -10.01
CA GLN A 110 -99.13 -20.75 -10.10
C GLN A 110 -100.13 -21.10 -8.99
N SER A 111 -99.90 -20.61 -7.76
CA SER A 111 -100.80 -20.84 -6.63
C SER A 111 -102.18 -20.18 -6.81
N GLU A 112 -102.22 -19.03 -7.50
CA GLU A 112 -103.46 -18.32 -7.82
C GLU A 112 -104.24 -19.03 -8.92
N ALA A 113 -103.56 -19.46 -9.98
CA ALA A 113 -104.17 -20.23 -11.06
C ALA A 113 -104.81 -21.55 -10.56
N HIS A 114 -104.18 -22.23 -9.59
CA HIS A 114 -104.75 -23.41 -8.96
C HIS A 114 -105.98 -23.09 -8.09
N ARG A 115 -106.00 -21.94 -7.41
CA ARG A 115 -107.18 -21.52 -6.62
C ARG A 115 -108.37 -21.24 -7.53
N THR A 116 -108.18 -20.53 -8.63
CA THR A 116 -109.27 -20.22 -9.58
C THR A 116 -109.82 -21.49 -10.25
N ALA A 117 -108.95 -22.43 -10.64
CA ALA A 117 -109.37 -23.70 -11.24
C ALA A 117 -110.23 -24.54 -10.28
N LYS A 118 -109.87 -24.57 -8.99
CA LYS A 118 -110.63 -25.29 -7.95
C LYS A 118 -112.04 -24.70 -7.76
N GLU A 119 -112.15 -23.38 -7.81
CA GLU A 119 -113.41 -22.66 -7.62
C GLU A 119 -114.38 -22.89 -8.80
N MET A 120 -113.86 -22.94 -10.03
CA MET A 120 -114.63 -23.30 -11.22
C MET A 120 -115.17 -24.74 -11.15
N ALA A 121 -114.35 -25.70 -10.70
CA ALA A 121 -114.78 -27.10 -10.57
C ALA A 121 -115.90 -27.31 -9.54
N LEU A 122 -115.87 -26.57 -8.42
CA LEU A 122 -116.92 -26.61 -7.40
C LEU A 122 -118.26 -26.10 -7.94
N ASN A 123 -118.24 -25.03 -8.74
CA ASN A 123 -119.45 -24.48 -9.35
C ASN A 123 -120.08 -25.45 -10.36
N GLN A 124 -119.26 -26.18 -11.14
CA GLN A 124 -119.74 -27.19 -12.08
C GLN A 124 -120.44 -28.37 -11.38
N LEU A 125 -119.90 -28.83 -10.25
CA LEU A 125 -120.50 -29.92 -9.47
C LEU A 125 -121.87 -29.54 -8.88
N GLN A 126 -122.03 -28.29 -8.44
CA GLN A 126 -123.33 -27.80 -7.95
C GLN A 126 -124.41 -27.78 -9.04
N HIS A 127 -124.05 -27.44 -10.28
CA HIS A 127 -124.97 -27.43 -11.41
C HIS A 127 -125.51 -28.83 -11.73
N LEU A 128 -124.62 -29.82 -11.84
CA LEU A 128 -125.00 -31.21 -12.14
C LEU A 128 -125.90 -31.82 -11.06
N GLN A 129 -125.70 -31.45 -9.80
CA GLN A 129 -126.55 -31.89 -8.69
C GLN A 129 -128.00 -31.38 -8.77
N GLN A 130 -128.24 -30.24 -9.43
CA GLN A 130 -129.59 -29.70 -9.62
C GLN A 130 -130.32 -30.35 -10.79
N GLU A 131 -129.60 -30.77 -11.83
CA GLU A 131 -130.21 -31.43 -13.00
C GLU A 131 -130.70 -32.83 -12.67
N ILE A 132 -129.94 -33.60 -11.89
CA ILE A 132 -130.33 -34.96 -11.47
C ILE A 132 -131.65 -34.95 -10.69
N LYS A 133 -131.87 -33.94 -9.82
CA LYS A 133 -133.11 -33.81 -9.04
C LYS A 133 -134.35 -33.50 -9.88
N LYS A 134 -134.20 -32.96 -11.10
CA LYS A 134 -135.32 -32.66 -12.00
C LYS A 134 -135.78 -33.87 -12.82
N SER A 135 -134.94 -34.90 -12.93
CA SER A 135 -135.16 -36.06 -13.80
C SER A 135 -135.97 -37.20 -13.13
N GLU A 136 -136.16 -37.20 -11.81
CA GLU A 136 -136.77 -38.32 -11.06
C GLU A 136 -138.31 -38.29 -10.98
N VAL A 137 -138.99 -37.24 -11.47
CA VAL A 137 -140.43 -37.01 -11.24
C VAL A 137 -141.34 -37.51 -12.39
N ALA A 138 -140.80 -38.03 -13.49
CA ALA A 138 -141.56 -38.13 -14.75
C ALA A 138 -141.85 -39.55 -15.32
N GLN A 139 -141.79 -40.64 -14.54
CA GLN A 139 -142.04 -41.98 -15.11
C GLN A 139 -142.84 -42.93 -14.20
N ARG A 140 -144.17 -42.75 -14.18
CA ARG A 140 -145.13 -43.86 -14.00
C ARG A 140 -146.40 -43.50 -14.77
N GLU A 141 -146.77 -44.26 -15.80
CA GLU A 141 -148.16 -44.69 -16.05
C GLU A 141 -148.28 -45.66 -17.24
N PHE A 142 -148.91 -46.79 -16.91
CA PHE A 142 -149.80 -47.67 -17.68
C PHE A 142 -149.33 -48.57 -18.83
N GLN A 143 -149.28 -49.87 -18.48
CA GLN A 143 -149.63 -51.01 -19.30
C GLN A 143 -151.10 -50.97 -19.75
N ILE A 144 -151.31 -50.60 -21.00
CA ILE A 144 -152.21 -51.29 -21.93
C ILE A 144 -151.46 -51.19 -23.24
N ARG A 145 -151.24 -52.32 -23.94
CA ARG A 145 -150.86 -52.44 -25.36
C ARG A 145 -150.03 -53.71 -25.54
N GLU A 146 -150.55 -54.93 -25.54
CA GLU A 146 -149.68 -56.11 -25.78
C GLU A 146 -149.32 -56.29 -27.27
N GLU A 147 -150.21 -55.88 -28.18
CA GLU A 147 -149.97 -55.92 -29.63
C GLU A 147 -149.30 -54.66 -30.16
N GLU A 148 -149.67 -53.48 -29.64
CA GLU A 148 -148.82 -52.30 -29.79
C GLU A 148 -147.52 -52.44 -28.98
N GLN A 149 -147.42 -53.26 -27.92
CA GLN A 149 -146.14 -53.65 -27.32
C GLN A 149 -145.37 -54.53 -28.28
N LYS A 150 -145.94 -55.43 -29.08
CA LYS A 150 -145.12 -56.17 -30.07
C LYS A 150 -144.57 -55.24 -31.16
N LEU A 151 -145.35 -54.26 -31.62
CA LEU A 151 -144.88 -53.25 -32.58
C LEU A 151 -143.92 -52.24 -31.93
N VAL A 152 -144.17 -51.82 -30.69
CA VAL A 152 -143.29 -50.97 -29.88
C VAL A 152 -142.06 -51.74 -29.43
N TYR A 153 -142.12 -53.04 -29.16
CA TYR A 153 -140.99 -53.91 -28.86
C TYR A 153 -140.17 -54.10 -30.13
N SER A 154 -140.78 -54.27 -31.30
CA SER A 154 -140.05 -54.28 -32.58
C SER A 154 -139.42 -52.91 -32.88
N LEU A 155 -140.11 -51.81 -32.60
CA LEU A 155 -139.58 -50.44 -32.78
C LEU A 155 -138.52 -50.08 -31.73
N VAL A 156 -138.68 -50.53 -30.48
CA VAL A 156 -137.72 -50.38 -29.38
C VAL A 156 -136.53 -51.27 -29.63
N GLU A 157 -136.72 -52.50 -30.09
CA GLU A 157 -135.64 -53.39 -30.54
C GLU A 157 -134.91 -52.78 -31.73
N GLN A 158 -135.60 -52.16 -32.69
CA GLN A 158 -134.96 -51.44 -33.79
C GLN A 158 -134.23 -50.19 -33.31
N LYS A 159 -134.78 -49.43 -32.36
CA LYS A 159 -134.11 -48.28 -31.72
C LYS A 159 -132.88 -48.73 -30.94
N LEU A 160 -132.97 -49.81 -30.17
CA LEU A 160 -131.86 -50.40 -29.44
C LEU A 160 -130.80 -50.94 -30.41
N ARG A 161 -131.18 -51.56 -31.53
CA ARG A 161 -130.24 -51.96 -32.59
C ARG A 161 -129.56 -50.74 -33.21
N ASN A 162 -130.29 -49.66 -33.46
CA ASN A 162 -129.71 -48.41 -33.97
C ASN A 162 -128.79 -47.73 -32.94
N GLU A 163 -129.14 -47.74 -31.66
CA GLU A 163 -128.31 -47.22 -30.56
C GLU A 163 -127.08 -48.10 -30.35
N ILE A 164 -127.20 -49.43 -30.40
CA ILE A 164 -126.07 -50.36 -30.35
C ILE A 164 -125.15 -50.11 -31.54
N LEU A 165 -125.68 -49.92 -32.76
CA LEU A 165 -124.88 -49.56 -33.93
C LEU A 165 -124.20 -48.19 -33.78
N HIS A 166 -124.90 -47.19 -33.25
CA HIS A 166 -124.34 -45.86 -33.02
C HIS A 166 -123.24 -45.88 -31.95
N LEU A 167 -123.47 -46.54 -30.81
CA LEU A 167 -122.48 -46.72 -29.75
C LEU A 167 -121.30 -47.58 -30.21
N SER A 168 -121.55 -48.62 -31.02
CA SER A 168 -120.47 -49.42 -31.63
C SER A 168 -119.64 -48.57 -32.59
N SER A 169 -120.27 -47.70 -33.39
CA SER A 169 -119.58 -46.75 -34.25
C SER A 169 -118.80 -45.70 -33.45
N GLN A 170 -119.33 -45.19 -32.34
CA GLN A 170 -118.62 -44.27 -31.45
C GLN A 170 -117.43 -44.97 -30.77
N MET A 171 -117.62 -46.21 -30.31
CA MET A 171 -116.56 -47.01 -29.71
C MET A 171 -115.44 -47.28 -30.72
N GLU A 172 -115.78 -47.66 -31.95
CA GLU A 172 -114.78 -47.85 -33.01
C GLU A 172 -114.09 -46.52 -33.37
N SER A 173 -114.83 -45.41 -33.39
CA SER A 173 -114.23 -44.08 -33.59
C SER A 173 -113.25 -43.70 -32.47
N CYS A 174 -113.60 -43.96 -31.20
CA CYS A 174 -112.71 -43.71 -30.06
C CYS A 174 -111.49 -44.64 -30.09
N LYS A 175 -111.68 -45.90 -30.50
CA LYS A 175 -110.61 -46.87 -30.66
C LYS A 175 -109.63 -46.45 -31.75
N LEU A 176 -110.13 -46.04 -32.92
CA LEU A 176 -109.29 -45.51 -34.00
C LEU A 176 -108.56 -44.23 -33.59
N LEU A 177 -109.20 -43.33 -32.82
CA LEU A 177 -108.55 -42.14 -32.29
C LEU A 177 -107.42 -42.50 -31.29
N SER A 178 -107.66 -43.47 -30.41
CA SER A 178 -106.65 -43.98 -29.46
C SER A 178 -105.48 -44.65 -30.18
N GLU A 179 -105.77 -45.47 -31.21
CA GLU A 179 -104.76 -46.10 -32.05
C GLU A 179 -103.94 -45.07 -32.83
N SER A 180 -104.58 -44.02 -33.35
CA SER A 180 -103.90 -42.88 -34.00
C SER A 180 -103.00 -42.15 -33.01
N GLN A 181 -103.50 -41.78 -31.83
CA GLN A 181 -102.69 -41.13 -30.79
C GLN A 181 -101.52 -42.00 -30.35
N GLN A 182 -101.73 -43.31 -30.21
CA GLN A 182 -100.66 -44.25 -29.87
C GLN A 182 -99.62 -44.36 -30.99
N ALA A 183 -100.02 -44.29 -32.26
CA ALA A 183 -99.10 -44.23 -33.40
C ALA A 183 -98.28 -42.93 -33.38
N ASP A 184 -98.92 -41.78 -33.14
CA ASP A 184 -98.25 -40.48 -33.06
C ASP A 184 -97.20 -40.45 -31.93
N PHE A 185 -97.55 -40.96 -30.74
CA PHE A 185 -96.60 -41.08 -29.62
C PHE A 185 -95.42 -42.02 -29.94
N LYS A 186 -95.67 -43.13 -30.65
CA LYS A 186 -94.58 -44.03 -31.09
C LYS A 186 -93.67 -43.33 -32.08
N GLU A 187 -94.21 -42.61 -33.05
CA GLU A 187 -93.42 -41.87 -34.03
C GLU A 187 -92.62 -40.72 -33.37
N GLU A 188 -93.18 -40.02 -32.40
CA GLU A 188 -92.46 -39.01 -31.62
C GLU A 188 -91.33 -39.64 -30.78
N ASN A 189 -91.61 -40.75 -30.09
CA ASN A 189 -90.60 -41.48 -29.33
C ASN A 189 -89.48 -42.03 -30.23
N ASP A 190 -89.79 -42.54 -31.42
CA ASP A 190 -88.79 -43.02 -32.38
C ASP A 190 -87.92 -41.86 -32.91
N ARG A 191 -88.51 -40.68 -33.12
CA ARG A 191 -87.77 -39.46 -33.47
C ARG A 191 -86.84 -39.02 -32.35
N ASP A 192 -87.29 -39.07 -31.09
CA ASP A 192 -86.45 -38.71 -29.94
C ASP A 192 -85.34 -39.73 -29.70
N GLN A 193 -85.62 -41.02 -29.85
CA GLN A 193 -84.58 -42.07 -29.82
C GLN A 193 -83.53 -41.87 -30.92
N GLN A 194 -83.95 -41.47 -32.12
CA GLN A 194 -83.02 -41.15 -33.19
C GLN A 194 -82.15 -39.94 -32.85
N ARG A 195 -82.73 -38.88 -32.30
CA ARG A 195 -81.97 -37.70 -31.82
C ARG A 195 -80.98 -38.07 -30.72
N ILE A 196 -81.35 -38.93 -29.78
CA ILE A 196 -80.46 -39.42 -28.72
C ILE A 196 -79.26 -40.15 -29.34
N ARG A 197 -79.50 -41.09 -30.27
CA ARG A 197 -78.42 -41.81 -30.97
C ARG A 197 -77.49 -40.87 -31.74
N GLU A 198 -78.03 -39.86 -32.41
CA GLU A 198 -77.21 -38.84 -33.10
C GLU A 198 -76.37 -38.01 -32.13
N LEU A 199 -76.91 -37.65 -30.97
CA LEU A 199 -76.16 -36.93 -29.93
C LEU A 199 -75.09 -37.82 -29.30
N GLU A 200 -75.37 -39.09 -29.05
CA GLU A 200 -74.39 -40.07 -28.56
C GLU A 200 -73.23 -40.25 -29.55
N SER A 201 -73.52 -40.35 -30.86
CA SER A 201 -72.49 -40.40 -31.90
C SER A 201 -71.63 -39.14 -31.90
N LYS A 202 -72.25 -37.95 -31.82
CA LYS A 202 -71.51 -36.68 -31.75
C LYS A 202 -70.66 -36.57 -30.50
N ILE A 203 -71.12 -37.06 -29.36
CA ILE A 203 -70.34 -37.09 -28.11
C ILE A 203 -69.13 -38.01 -28.28
N ALA A 204 -69.31 -39.21 -28.85
CA ALA A 204 -68.22 -40.15 -29.10
C ALA A 204 -67.17 -39.57 -30.06
N GLU A 205 -67.60 -38.96 -31.17
CA GLU A 205 -66.71 -38.29 -32.13
C GLU A 205 -65.93 -37.14 -31.47
N ARG A 206 -66.59 -36.32 -30.64
CA ARG A 206 -65.93 -35.22 -29.92
C ARG A 206 -64.95 -35.72 -28.86
N GLN A 207 -65.27 -36.82 -28.17
CA GLN A 207 -64.36 -37.47 -27.25
C GLN A 207 -63.12 -38.01 -27.96
N GLU A 208 -63.30 -38.69 -29.11
CA GLU A 208 -62.16 -39.16 -29.90
C GLU A 208 -61.28 -38.00 -30.36
N GLN A 209 -61.86 -36.95 -30.94
CA GLN A 209 -61.14 -35.73 -31.34
C GLN A 209 -60.37 -35.10 -30.18
N TRP A 210 -60.98 -35.02 -28.99
CA TRP A 210 -60.31 -34.48 -27.80
C TRP A 210 -59.12 -35.36 -27.38
N THR A 211 -59.27 -36.69 -27.36
CA THR A 211 -58.16 -37.59 -27.03
C THR A 211 -57.02 -37.52 -28.05
N VAL A 212 -57.32 -37.33 -29.33
CA VAL A 212 -56.30 -37.14 -30.38
C VAL A 212 -55.56 -35.82 -30.17
N ALA A 213 -56.29 -34.73 -29.92
CA ALA A 213 -55.69 -33.43 -29.65
C ALA A 213 -54.83 -33.44 -28.37
N GLU A 214 -55.27 -34.10 -27.31
CA GLU A 214 -54.51 -34.26 -26.07
C GLU A 214 -53.21 -35.03 -26.32
N ARG A 215 -53.26 -36.15 -27.05
CA ARG A 215 -52.05 -36.89 -27.44
C ARG A 215 -51.09 -36.02 -28.25
N GLN A 216 -51.60 -35.22 -29.19
CA GLN A 216 -50.77 -34.33 -29.99
C GLN A 216 -50.05 -33.29 -29.10
N ILE A 217 -50.77 -32.63 -28.19
CA ILE A 217 -50.18 -31.66 -27.26
C ILE A 217 -49.11 -32.33 -26.37
N VAL A 218 -49.36 -33.55 -25.90
CA VAL A 218 -48.38 -34.33 -25.12
C VAL A 218 -47.13 -34.63 -25.95
N THR A 219 -47.27 -35.04 -27.21
CA THR A 219 -46.13 -35.29 -28.09
C THR A 219 -45.32 -34.03 -28.40
N GLU A 220 -45.99 -32.89 -28.63
CA GLU A 220 -45.33 -31.60 -28.86
C GLU A 220 -44.57 -31.13 -27.61
N ARG A 221 -45.18 -31.27 -26.43
CA ARG A 221 -44.52 -31.00 -25.15
C ARG A 221 -43.27 -31.85 -24.96
N ASP A 222 -43.34 -33.14 -25.27
CA ASP A 222 -42.22 -34.06 -25.09
C ASP A 222 -41.08 -33.75 -26.08
N ALA A 223 -41.42 -33.38 -27.33
CA ALA A 223 -40.45 -32.90 -28.30
C ALA A 223 -39.75 -31.61 -27.84
N LEU A 224 -40.51 -30.62 -27.35
CA LEU A 224 -39.94 -29.39 -26.79
C LEU A 224 -39.07 -29.65 -25.56
N LYS A 225 -39.47 -30.59 -24.70
CA LYS A 225 -38.66 -31.00 -23.55
C LYS A 225 -37.33 -31.61 -23.97
N GLN A 226 -37.31 -32.46 -25.01
CA GLN A 226 -36.07 -33.00 -25.56
C GLN A 226 -35.18 -31.92 -26.19
N GLN A 227 -35.76 -30.96 -26.92
CA GLN A 227 -35.01 -29.82 -27.46
C GLN A 227 -34.38 -28.96 -26.36
N LEU A 228 -35.12 -28.69 -25.28
CA LEU A 228 -34.62 -27.98 -24.11
C LEU A 228 -33.45 -28.71 -23.43
N LEU A 229 -33.54 -30.03 -23.27
CA LEU A 229 -32.45 -30.83 -22.70
C LEU A 229 -31.20 -30.78 -23.58
N ALA A 230 -31.35 -30.95 -24.91
CA ALA A 230 -30.25 -30.87 -25.84
C ALA A 230 -29.60 -29.47 -25.88
N MET A 231 -30.40 -28.41 -25.77
CA MET A 231 -29.89 -27.04 -25.66
C MET A 231 -29.14 -26.83 -24.34
N ASN A 232 -29.66 -27.37 -23.23
CA ASN A 232 -29.00 -27.28 -21.93
C ASN A 232 -27.64 -28.01 -21.91
N GLU A 233 -27.56 -29.19 -22.53
CA GLU A 233 -26.29 -29.91 -22.71
C GLU A 233 -25.27 -29.10 -23.52
N ARG A 234 -25.71 -28.41 -24.59
CA ARG A 234 -24.84 -27.50 -25.36
C ARG A 234 -24.35 -26.32 -24.53
N VAL A 235 -25.24 -25.69 -23.74
CA VAL A 235 -24.87 -24.57 -22.86
C VAL A 235 -23.87 -25.03 -21.78
N GLU A 236 -24.02 -26.23 -21.23
CA GLU A 236 -23.05 -26.78 -20.27
C GLU A 236 -21.68 -27.05 -20.92
N LEU A 237 -21.66 -27.55 -22.16
CA LEU A 237 -20.43 -27.71 -22.93
C LEU A 237 -19.76 -26.35 -23.21
N GLU A 238 -20.52 -25.35 -23.65
CA GLU A 238 -20.02 -23.98 -23.85
C GLU A 238 -19.51 -23.36 -22.54
N SER A 239 -20.21 -23.56 -21.42
CA SER A 239 -19.79 -23.13 -20.09
C SER A 239 -18.49 -23.80 -19.64
N SER A 240 -18.33 -25.09 -19.91
CA SER A 240 -17.11 -25.84 -19.58
C SER A 240 -15.90 -25.39 -20.43
N THR A 241 -16.12 -25.15 -21.72
CA THR A 241 -15.08 -24.66 -22.63
C THR A 241 -14.70 -23.22 -22.33
N ALA A 242 -15.67 -22.35 -22.00
CA ALA A 242 -15.42 -20.99 -21.53
C ALA A 242 -14.55 -20.99 -20.26
N ARG A 243 -14.89 -21.83 -19.26
CA ARG A 243 -14.06 -21.99 -18.05
C ARG A 243 -12.64 -22.48 -18.35
N GLN A 244 -12.49 -23.39 -19.31
CA GLN A 244 -11.17 -23.85 -19.74
C GLN A 244 -10.35 -22.72 -20.38
N LEU A 245 -10.97 -21.93 -21.26
CA LEU A 245 -10.32 -20.78 -21.91
C LEU A 245 -9.97 -19.70 -20.88
N GLU A 246 -10.84 -19.41 -19.92
CA GLU A 246 -10.54 -18.50 -18.80
C GLU A 246 -9.30 -18.96 -18.02
N GLY A 247 -9.20 -20.25 -17.72
CA GLY A 247 -8.01 -20.86 -17.11
C GLY A 247 -6.74 -20.65 -17.93
N GLN A 248 -6.81 -20.83 -19.25
CA GLN A 248 -5.70 -20.56 -20.16
C GLN A 248 -5.31 -19.08 -20.18
N PHE A 249 -6.28 -18.16 -20.24
CA PHE A 249 -6.01 -16.72 -20.19
C PHE A 249 -5.38 -16.31 -18.86
N THR A 250 -5.79 -16.89 -17.73
CA THR A 250 -5.14 -16.63 -16.44
C THR A 250 -3.69 -17.12 -16.44
N ALA A 251 -3.41 -18.31 -16.97
CA ALA A 251 -2.05 -18.83 -17.07
C ALA A 251 -1.16 -17.94 -17.96
N ILE A 252 -1.67 -17.48 -19.11
CA ILE A 252 -0.95 -16.56 -20.01
C ILE A 252 -0.66 -15.22 -19.30
N ARG A 253 -1.62 -14.68 -18.54
CA ARG A 253 -1.40 -13.43 -17.77
C ARG A 253 -0.33 -13.60 -16.69
N GLU A 254 -0.28 -14.75 -16.03
CA GLU A 254 0.75 -15.06 -15.04
C GLU A 254 2.13 -15.22 -15.68
N GLU A 255 2.23 -15.87 -16.84
CA GLU A 255 3.47 -15.96 -17.62
C GLU A 255 3.94 -14.57 -18.09
N LEU A 256 3.04 -13.74 -18.62
CA LEU A 256 3.36 -12.36 -19.01
C LEU A 256 3.88 -11.56 -17.82
N SER A 257 3.24 -11.70 -16.65
CA SER A 257 3.68 -11.02 -15.42
C SER A 257 5.08 -11.49 -14.99
N ARG A 258 5.39 -12.79 -15.13
CA ARG A 258 6.72 -13.34 -14.88
C ARG A 258 7.77 -12.80 -15.85
N VAL A 259 7.47 -12.75 -17.14
CA VAL A 259 8.38 -12.22 -18.17
C VAL A 259 8.65 -10.73 -17.96
N VAL A 260 7.63 -9.93 -17.63
CA VAL A 260 7.79 -8.50 -17.32
C VAL A 260 8.67 -8.33 -16.08
N ALA A 261 8.43 -9.09 -15.00
CA ALA A 261 9.26 -9.03 -13.81
C ALA A 261 10.72 -9.41 -14.10
N ALA A 262 10.96 -10.46 -14.90
CA ALA A 262 12.30 -10.83 -15.34
C ALA A 262 12.97 -9.71 -16.15
N SER A 263 12.27 -9.13 -17.12
CA SER A 263 12.77 -8.00 -17.91
C SER A 263 13.09 -6.77 -17.04
N ASP A 264 12.28 -6.47 -16.03
CA ASP A 264 12.55 -5.37 -15.09
C ASP A 264 13.80 -5.65 -14.24
N THR A 265 14.04 -6.90 -13.85
CA THR A 265 15.29 -7.28 -13.15
C THR A 265 16.51 -7.15 -14.04
N GLU A 266 16.41 -7.53 -15.31
CA GLU A 266 17.49 -7.35 -16.29
C GLU A 266 17.76 -5.86 -16.55
N ARG A 267 16.73 -5.03 -16.69
CA ARG A 267 16.89 -3.57 -16.83
C ARG A 267 17.58 -2.96 -15.61
N LYS A 268 17.24 -3.38 -14.40
CA LYS A 268 17.92 -2.94 -13.17
C LYS A 268 19.39 -3.35 -13.16
N SER A 269 19.68 -4.61 -13.50
CA SER A 269 21.06 -5.11 -13.62
C SER A 269 21.84 -4.34 -14.70
N SER A 270 21.23 -4.07 -15.85
CA SER A 270 21.83 -3.29 -16.93
C SER A 270 22.09 -1.84 -16.52
N SER A 271 21.17 -1.21 -15.79
CA SER A 271 21.38 0.14 -15.23
C SER A 271 22.52 0.16 -14.22
N GLN A 272 22.62 -0.86 -13.36
CA GLN A 272 23.73 -1.00 -12.43
C GLN A 272 25.06 -1.16 -13.16
N MET A 273 25.16 -2.08 -14.12
CA MET A 273 26.35 -2.25 -14.95
C MET A 273 26.71 -0.96 -15.70
N ASN A 274 25.73 -0.21 -16.20
CA ASN A 274 25.98 1.07 -16.86
C ASN A 274 26.54 2.12 -15.87
N SER A 275 26.05 2.14 -14.63
CA SER A 275 26.62 3.02 -13.59
C SER A 275 28.07 2.65 -13.23
N GLU A 276 28.39 1.36 -13.17
CA GLU A 276 29.76 0.86 -12.98
C GLU A 276 30.67 1.23 -14.16
N ILE A 277 30.17 1.10 -15.40
CA ILE A 277 30.89 1.55 -16.61
C ILE A 277 31.16 3.05 -16.54
N ILE A 278 30.21 3.87 -16.11
CA ILE A 278 30.41 5.32 -15.96
C ILE A 278 31.48 5.60 -14.90
N GLN A 279 31.47 4.91 -13.76
CA GLN A 279 32.50 5.07 -12.72
C GLN A 279 33.88 4.66 -13.24
N LEU A 280 33.98 3.52 -13.93
CA LEU A 280 35.23 3.05 -14.54
C LEU A 280 35.73 4.03 -15.61
N LYS A 281 34.85 4.61 -16.43
CA LYS A 281 35.21 5.67 -17.38
C LYS A 281 35.80 6.90 -16.68
N HIS A 282 35.21 7.34 -15.58
CA HIS A 282 35.75 8.46 -14.79
C HIS A 282 37.12 8.11 -14.18
N GLN A 283 37.29 6.91 -13.64
CA GLN A 283 38.58 6.43 -13.12
C GLN A 283 39.64 6.38 -14.22
N LEU A 284 39.29 5.87 -15.40
CA LEU A 284 40.19 5.81 -16.55
C LEU A 284 40.59 7.21 -17.02
N GLN A 285 39.64 8.14 -17.14
CA GLN A 285 39.95 9.54 -17.45
C GLN A 285 40.82 10.22 -16.38
N ASN A 286 40.62 9.90 -15.10
CA ASN A 286 41.48 10.39 -14.03
C ASN A 286 42.92 9.85 -14.20
N LEU A 287 43.07 8.57 -14.52
CA LEU A 287 44.37 7.94 -14.79
C LEU A 287 45.03 8.51 -16.06
N GLU A 288 44.26 8.84 -17.09
CA GLU A 288 44.77 9.53 -18.28
C GLU A 288 45.28 10.93 -17.94
N ARG A 289 44.55 11.68 -17.11
CA ARG A 289 45.00 13.00 -16.61
C ARG A 289 46.27 12.89 -15.77
N THR A 290 46.36 11.92 -14.86
CA THR A 290 47.60 11.72 -14.06
C THR A 290 48.75 11.26 -14.93
N ARG A 291 48.52 10.39 -15.93
CA ARG A 291 49.54 10.00 -16.91
C ARG A 291 50.03 11.22 -17.70
N ALA A 292 49.13 12.07 -18.19
CA ALA A 292 49.49 13.29 -18.91
C ALA A 292 50.31 14.25 -18.02
N GLN A 293 49.92 14.40 -16.75
CA GLN A 293 50.66 15.19 -15.77
C GLN A 293 52.08 14.62 -15.55
N LEU A 294 52.22 13.31 -15.34
CA LEU A 294 53.51 12.66 -15.16
C LEU A 294 54.41 12.79 -16.40
N LEU A 295 53.84 12.73 -17.61
CA LEU A 295 54.59 12.97 -18.84
C LEU A 295 55.07 14.42 -18.93
N ALA A 296 54.24 15.39 -18.56
CA ALA A 296 54.62 16.80 -18.50
C ALA A 296 55.71 17.05 -17.45
N ASP A 297 55.57 16.47 -16.26
CA ASP A 297 56.57 16.54 -15.20
C ASP A 297 57.90 15.91 -15.63
N ASN A 298 57.87 14.76 -16.30
CA ASN A 298 59.06 14.13 -16.87
C ASN A 298 59.74 15.04 -17.91
N GLY A 299 58.96 15.72 -18.75
CA GLY A 299 59.45 16.77 -19.65
C GLY A 299 60.20 17.87 -18.90
N ARG A 300 59.59 18.43 -17.85
CA ARG A 300 60.24 19.45 -17.01
C ARG A 300 61.53 18.94 -16.35
N TYR A 301 61.52 17.71 -15.80
CA TYR A 301 62.71 17.12 -15.20
C TYR A 301 63.83 16.90 -16.22
N LYS A 302 63.51 16.56 -17.48
CA LYS A 302 64.51 16.48 -18.55
C LYS A 302 65.09 17.85 -18.86
N ASP A 303 64.25 18.89 -18.97
CA ASP A 303 64.71 20.26 -19.21
C ASP A 303 65.61 20.75 -18.08
N ASP A 304 65.23 20.52 -16.82
CA ASP A 304 66.03 20.89 -15.66
C ASP A 304 67.33 20.09 -15.57
N LYS A 305 67.30 18.80 -15.94
CA LYS A 305 68.52 18.00 -16.10
C LYS A 305 69.45 18.63 -17.13
N TYR A 306 68.95 19.01 -18.31
CA TYR A 306 69.77 19.65 -19.34
C TYR A 306 70.35 20.99 -18.86
N LYS A 307 69.55 21.83 -18.17
CA LYS A 307 70.04 23.07 -17.56
C LYS A 307 71.16 22.80 -16.54
N LEU A 308 70.96 21.84 -15.63
CA LEU A 308 71.97 21.46 -14.63
C LEU A 308 73.23 20.90 -15.30
N GLU A 309 73.10 20.10 -16.35
CA GLU A 309 74.24 19.61 -17.13
C GLU A 309 75.02 20.76 -17.78
N ASP A 310 74.34 21.77 -18.31
CA ASP A 310 74.97 22.95 -18.89
C ASP A 310 75.62 23.84 -17.81
N GLU A 311 74.99 24.00 -16.65
CA GLU A 311 75.59 24.66 -15.49
C GLU A 311 76.85 23.91 -15.01
N ILE A 312 76.81 22.58 -14.95
CA ILE A 312 77.98 21.75 -14.61
C ILE A 312 79.08 21.93 -15.65
N LYS A 313 78.76 21.93 -16.96
CA LYS A 313 79.76 22.19 -18.02
C LYS A 313 80.38 23.59 -17.86
N ALA A 314 79.58 24.61 -17.57
CA ALA A 314 80.06 25.97 -17.34
C ALA A 314 80.95 26.06 -16.09
N LEU A 315 80.57 25.40 -15.00
CA LEU A 315 81.37 25.31 -13.78
C LEU A 315 82.68 24.56 -14.00
N ARG A 316 82.67 23.46 -14.76
CA ARG A 316 83.89 22.73 -15.17
C ARG A 316 84.82 23.61 -15.99
N LEU A 317 84.29 24.29 -17.01
CA LEU A 317 85.08 25.23 -17.82
C LEU A 317 85.71 26.35 -16.96
N ARG A 318 84.96 26.87 -15.98
CA ARG A 318 85.47 27.87 -15.02
C ARG A 318 86.56 27.28 -14.11
N ALA A 319 86.37 26.05 -13.63
CA ALA A 319 87.37 25.34 -12.83
C ALA A 319 88.65 25.08 -13.63
N ASP A 320 88.55 24.62 -14.88
CA ASP A 320 89.67 24.41 -15.78
C ASP A 320 90.41 25.73 -16.07
N THR A 321 89.66 26.82 -16.25
CA THR A 321 90.26 28.17 -16.42
C THR A 321 91.03 28.60 -15.18
N LEU A 322 90.46 28.43 -13.98
CA LEU A 322 91.13 28.73 -12.72
C LEU A 322 92.35 27.82 -12.50
N GLN A 323 92.26 26.54 -12.85
CA GLN A 323 93.38 25.61 -12.80
C GLN A 323 94.50 26.00 -13.76
N GLY A 324 94.17 26.46 -14.97
CA GLY A 324 95.12 27.04 -15.91
C GLY A 324 95.79 28.32 -15.39
N GLN A 325 95.03 29.21 -14.74
CA GLN A 325 95.59 30.40 -14.09
C GLN A 325 96.53 30.03 -12.94
N LEU A 326 96.15 29.04 -12.11
CA LEU A 326 97.00 28.53 -11.04
C LEU A 326 98.28 27.88 -11.58
N SER A 327 98.23 27.10 -12.66
CA SER A 327 99.43 26.49 -13.24
C SER A 327 100.39 27.53 -13.82
N VAL A 328 99.87 28.58 -14.48
CA VAL A 328 100.67 29.73 -14.93
C VAL A 328 101.27 30.49 -13.76
N SER A 329 100.50 30.77 -12.70
CA SER A 329 101.02 31.43 -11.50
C SER A 329 102.09 30.59 -10.80
N THR A 330 101.89 29.26 -10.71
CA THR A 330 102.82 28.33 -10.08
C THR A 330 104.12 28.24 -10.87
N THR A 331 104.06 28.14 -12.20
CA THR A 331 105.25 28.12 -13.08
C THR A 331 106.00 29.45 -13.05
N SER A 332 105.28 30.59 -13.05
CA SER A 332 105.89 31.91 -12.85
C SER A 332 106.60 32.02 -11.51
N THR A 333 105.98 31.56 -10.43
CA THR A 333 106.58 31.56 -9.08
C THR A 333 107.80 30.65 -9.01
N GLN A 334 107.73 29.47 -9.65
CA GLN A 334 108.84 28.52 -9.73
C GLN A 334 110.02 29.11 -10.53
N LYS A 335 109.74 29.83 -11.62
CA LYS A 335 110.76 30.53 -12.41
C LYS A 335 111.45 31.61 -11.58
N ILE A 336 110.68 32.47 -10.91
CA ILE A 336 111.21 33.50 -10.00
C ILE A 336 112.06 32.86 -8.89
N LYS A 337 111.59 31.75 -8.30
CA LYS A 337 112.36 30.99 -7.31
C LYS A 337 113.69 30.49 -7.88
N SER A 338 113.69 29.96 -9.12
CA SER A 338 114.91 29.49 -9.78
C SER A 338 115.92 30.61 -10.05
N GLU A 339 115.43 31.80 -10.44
CA GLU A 339 116.23 33.01 -10.62
C GLU A 339 116.85 33.45 -9.28
N TYR A 340 116.07 33.55 -8.20
CA TYR A 340 116.60 33.85 -6.87
C TYR A 340 117.61 32.81 -6.36
N THR A 341 117.40 31.51 -6.63
CA THR A 341 118.40 30.49 -6.25
C THR A 341 119.69 30.63 -7.05
N HIS A 342 119.61 31.02 -8.32
CA HIS A 342 120.79 31.26 -9.15
C HIS A 342 121.57 32.48 -8.66
N ASP A 343 120.87 33.58 -8.34
CA ASP A 343 121.50 34.79 -7.78
C ASP A 343 122.17 34.52 -6.43
N LEU A 344 121.53 33.72 -5.56
CA LEU A 344 122.12 33.30 -4.29
C LEU A 344 123.38 32.44 -4.47
N GLU A 345 123.43 31.56 -5.48
CA GLU A 345 124.62 30.77 -5.78
C GLU A 345 125.75 31.64 -6.36
N ASN A 346 125.43 32.62 -7.20
CA ASN A 346 126.40 33.61 -7.70
C ASN A 346 126.99 34.43 -6.55
N LEU A 347 126.14 34.96 -5.65
CA LEU A 347 126.58 35.63 -4.42
C LEU A 347 127.48 34.72 -3.58
N ARG A 348 127.10 33.46 -3.38
CA ARG A 348 127.91 32.49 -2.65
C ARG A 348 129.28 32.27 -3.28
N GLN A 349 129.37 32.27 -4.61
CA GLN A 349 130.62 32.14 -5.35
C GLN A 349 131.48 33.42 -5.27
N GLU A 350 130.88 34.61 -5.31
CA GLU A 350 131.56 35.89 -5.09
C GLU A 350 132.11 35.98 -3.65
N HIS A 351 131.29 35.67 -2.65
CA HIS A 351 131.72 35.60 -1.26
C HIS A 351 132.80 34.54 -1.02
N GLY A 352 132.71 33.38 -1.68
CA GLY A 352 133.77 32.37 -1.67
C GLY A 352 135.09 32.89 -2.24
N SER A 353 135.02 33.65 -3.34
CA SER A 353 136.18 34.29 -3.97
C SER A 353 136.81 35.35 -3.06
N GLU A 354 135.99 36.15 -2.37
CA GLU A 354 136.42 37.17 -1.41
C GLU A 354 137.07 36.55 -0.16
N ILE A 355 136.52 35.44 0.36
CA ILE A 355 137.13 34.65 1.44
C ILE A 355 138.50 34.11 1.01
N CYS A 356 138.62 33.56 -0.20
CA CYS A 356 139.91 33.11 -0.73
C CYS A 356 140.90 34.26 -0.95
N ARG A 357 140.43 35.48 -1.22
CA ARG A 357 141.28 36.68 -1.26
C ARG A 357 141.77 37.06 0.13
N LEU A 358 140.85 37.15 1.10
CA LEU A 358 141.15 37.45 2.51
C LEU A 358 142.08 36.41 3.14
N GLN A 359 141.91 35.12 2.83
CA GLN A 359 142.83 34.07 3.28
C GLN A 359 144.25 34.26 2.72
N ARG A 360 144.39 34.64 1.44
CA ARG A 360 145.71 34.97 0.85
C ARG A 360 146.33 36.23 1.44
N GLU A 361 145.52 37.22 1.78
CA GLU A 361 145.96 38.46 2.44
C GLU A 361 146.35 38.20 3.91
N HIS A 362 145.60 37.36 4.64
CA HIS A 362 145.93 36.92 5.99
C HIS A 362 147.22 36.08 6.04
N VAL A 363 147.45 35.18 5.07
CA VAL A 363 148.70 34.42 4.98
C VAL A 363 149.88 35.37 4.75
N ARG A 364 149.74 36.35 3.85
CA ARG A 364 150.75 37.40 3.64
C ARG A 364 151.01 38.23 4.90
N ALA A 365 149.97 38.66 5.60
CA ALA A 365 150.11 39.40 6.85
C ALA A 365 150.80 38.57 7.95
N ILE A 366 150.57 37.25 8.01
CA ILE A 366 151.27 36.35 8.94
C ILE A 366 152.74 36.18 8.56
N GLU A 367 153.07 36.15 7.27
CA GLU A 367 154.45 36.10 6.77
C GLU A 367 155.20 37.41 7.09
N ASP A 368 154.57 38.57 6.84
CA ASP A 368 155.11 39.89 7.20
C ASP A 368 155.27 40.04 8.73
N GLN A 369 154.33 39.49 9.51
CA GLN A 369 154.43 39.45 10.97
C GLN A 369 155.54 38.51 11.46
N LYS A 370 155.78 37.38 10.80
CA LYS A 370 156.93 36.51 11.10
C LYS A 370 158.26 37.19 10.78
N GLU A 371 158.33 37.95 9.70
CA GLU A 371 159.54 38.69 9.30
C GLU A 371 159.84 39.85 10.26
N SER A 372 158.81 40.61 10.68
CA SER A 372 158.96 41.64 11.73
C SER A 372 159.32 41.06 13.10
N GLN A 373 158.80 39.89 13.48
CA GLN A 373 159.18 39.20 14.72
C GLN A 373 160.59 38.62 14.66
N ASN A 374 161.10 38.20 13.50
CA ASN A 374 162.48 37.77 13.32
C ASN A 374 163.46 38.95 13.48
N ASN A 375 163.12 40.11 12.91
CA ASN A 375 163.92 41.34 13.06
C ASN A 375 163.91 41.86 14.51
N TYR A 376 162.78 41.68 15.23
CA TYR A 376 162.68 41.99 16.66
C TYR A 376 163.49 41.01 17.54
N LEU A 377 163.51 39.71 17.20
CA LEU A 377 164.36 38.70 17.86
C LEU A 377 165.86 38.95 17.63
N GLU A 378 166.25 39.53 16.50
CA GLU A 378 167.64 39.89 16.20
C GLU A 378 168.10 41.14 16.98
N CYS A 379 167.20 42.11 17.20
CA CYS A 379 167.41 43.23 18.13
C CYS A 379 167.52 42.76 19.59
N LEU A 380 166.65 41.84 20.04
CA LEU A 380 166.70 41.26 21.38
C LEU A 380 167.95 40.37 21.60
N LYS A 381 168.50 39.74 20.56
CA LYS A 381 169.79 39.01 20.63
C LYS A 381 171.00 39.94 20.84
N LYS A 382 170.97 41.17 20.30
CA LYS A 382 172.00 42.20 20.53
C LYS A 382 171.90 42.82 21.94
N GLU A 383 170.69 42.98 22.48
CA GLU A 383 170.48 43.43 23.87
C GLU A 383 170.79 42.34 24.91
N SER A 384 170.53 41.06 24.59
CA SER A 384 170.88 39.91 25.44
C SER A 384 172.40 39.71 25.58
N ALA A 385 173.19 40.05 24.56
CA ALA A 385 174.66 39.98 24.62
C ALA A 385 175.30 41.07 25.51
N GLN A 386 174.59 42.17 25.80
CA GLN A 386 175.07 43.25 26.66
C GLN A 386 174.62 43.12 28.13
N HIS A 387 173.54 42.38 28.41
CA HIS A 387 173.08 42.08 29.78
C HIS A 387 173.65 40.78 30.38
N GLN A 388 174.21 39.89 29.54
CA GLN A 388 174.86 38.65 29.97
C GLN A 388 176.28 38.86 30.53
N ALA A 389 176.87 40.06 30.42
CA ALA A 389 178.14 40.44 31.05
C ALA A 389 177.98 41.10 32.46
N ARG A 390 176.75 41.26 32.97
CA ARG A 390 176.47 41.87 34.29
C ARG A 390 175.61 41.00 35.23
N GLY A 391 175.36 39.74 34.87
CA GLY A 391 174.43 38.84 35.57
C GLY A 391 175.02 37.53 36.12
N GLU A 392 176.34 37.33 36.06
CA GLU A 392 177.04 36.18 36.66
C GLU A 392 177.28 36.31 38.19
N GLU A 393 176.89 37.42 38.83
CA GLU A 393 177.01 37.60 40.29
C GLU A 393 175.70 37.43 41.10
N SER A 394 174.51 37.33 40.48
CA SER A 394 173.23 37.28 41.25
C SER A 394 172.38 36.01 41.04
N LEU A 395 172.69 35.21 40.01
CA LEU A 395 172.05 33.91 39.73
C LEU A 395 172.42 32.78 40.72
N ARG A 396 173.11 33.10 41.82
CA ARG A 396 173.23 32.22 43.01
C ARG A 396 172.02 32.29 43.95
N HIS A 397 171.01 33.13 43.70
CA HIS A 397 169.78 33.20 44.52
C HIS A 397 168.51 32.78 43.77
N ALA A 398 168.71 32.03 42.70
CA ALA A 398 167.68 31.29 42.02
C ALA A 398 166.82 30.42 42.96
N LEU A 399 165.71 29.94 42.40
CA LEU A 399 165.21 28.58 42.60
C LEU A 399 164.25 28.27 43.77
N LEU A 400 163.69 29.24 44.50
CA LEU A 400 162.70 28.92 45.58
C LEU A 400 161.26 29.46 45.45
N ALA A 401 160.93 30.36 44.51
CA ALA A 401 159.61 31.02 44.51
C ALA A 401 158.58 30.49 43.49
N MET A 402 158.94 29.51 42.65
CA MET A 402 158.11 29.05 41.51
C MET A 402 157.31 27.76 41.74
N GLN A 403 157.15 27.29 42.99
CA GLN A 403 156.44 26.03 43.28
C GLN A 403 154.97 26.20 43.76
N ASP A 404 154.53 27.40 44.15
CA ASP A 404 153.22 27.61 44.84
C ASP A 404 152.06 28.13 43.96
N ARG A 405 152.15 28.03 42.63
CA ARG A 405 151.10 28.51 41.70
C ARG A 405 150.10 27.47 41.17
N VAL A 406 150.11 26.21 41.60
CA VAL A 406 149.37 25.13 40.88
C VAL A 406 148.17 24.53 41.65
N LYS A 407 147.98 24.77 42.96
CA LYS A 407 146.95 24.07 43.78
C LYS A 407 145.56 24.74 43.92
N ASP A 408 145.34 25.97 43.44
CA ASP A 408 144.07 26.71 43.68
C ASP A 408 143.11 26.79 42.48
N ALA A 409 143.44 26.16 41.35
CA ALA A 409 142.60 26.15 40.15
C ALA A 409 141.65 24.92 40.06
N GLU A 410 141.93 23.81 40.73
CA GLU A 410 141.18 22.53 40.59
C GLU A 410 139.86 22.44 41.40
N ARG A 411 139.57 23.33 42.36
CA ARG A 411 138.36 23.23 43.22
C ARG A 411 137.04 23.73 42.59
N ARG A 412 137.07 24.58 41.56
CA ARG A 412 135.88 25.28 41.03
C ARG A 412 135.07 24.52 39.96
N ALA A 413 135.55 23.35 39.52
CA ALA A 413 134.93 22.60 38.43
C ALA A 413 133.82 21.61 38.86
N ASN A 414 133.69 21.28 40.16
CA ASN A 414 132.75 20.25 40.63
C ASN A 414 131.32 20.74 40.98
N GLU A 415 131.05 22.06 41.01
CA GLU A 415 129.73 22.62 41.42
C GLU A 415 128.68 22.70 40.29
N TRP A 416 129.06 22.50 39.03
CA TRP A 416 128.15 22.63 37.87
C TRP A 416 127.38 21.34 37.53
N LYS A 417 127.71 20.21 38.19
CA LYS A 417 127.14 18.89 37.92
C LYS A 417 125.76 18.65 38.57
N ASP A 418 125.45 19.33 39.67
CA ASP A 418 124.24 19.06 40.47
C ASP A 418 122.97 19.79 40.01
N ARG A 419 123.05 20.77 39.10
CA ARG A 419 121.86 21.52 38.60
C ARG A 419 121.03 20.77 37.54
N ALA A 420 121.53 19.66 36.99
CA ALA A 420 120.85 18.92 35.92
C ALA A 420 119.72 17.97 36.40
N LEU A 421 119.63 17.67 37.70
CA LEU A 421 118.67 16.72 38.28
C LEU A 421 117.28 17.34 38.61
N GLN A 422 117.13 18.68 38.52
CA GLN A 422 115.91 19.38 38.94
C GLN A 422 114.83 19.52 37.83
N ASN A 423 115.19 19.32 36.56
CA ASN A 423 114.27 19.46 35.41
C ASN A 423 113.39 18.22 35.12
N ALA A 424 113.50 17.14 35.89
CA ALA A 424 112.78 15.89 35.64
C ALA A 424 111.38 15.82 36.32
N SER A 425 111.08 16.67 37.30
CA SER A 425 109.82 16.59 38.08
C SER A 425 108.62 17.30 37.46
N GLU A 426 108.82 18.21 36.49
CA GLU A 426 107.75 19.04 35.91
C GLU A 426 106.92 18.33 34.82
N ARG A 427 107.31 17.12 34.39
CA ARG A 427 106.60 16.35 33.33
C ARG A 427 105.45 15.45 33.82
N GLU A 428 105.32 15.19 35.12
CA GLU A 428 104.24 14.33 35.67
C GLU A 428 102.95 15.08 36.03
N GLU A 429 102.91 16.41 35.91
CA GLU A 429 101.74 17.22 36.27
C GLU A 429 100.72 17.36 35.12
N ALA A 430 101.13 17.10 33.87
CA ALA A 430 100.27 17.25 32.68
C ALA A 430 99.30 16.07 32.43
N LYS A 431 99.47 14.90 33.09
CA LYS A 431 98.58 13.73 32.91
C LYS A 431 97.25 13.80 33.66
N ARG A 432 97.08 14.71 34.64
CA ARG A 432 95.87 14.80 35.47
C ARG A 432 94.68 15.56 34.84
N ASN A 433 94.86 16.20 33.69
CA ASN A 433 93.82 17.03 33.06
C ASN A 433 92.97 16.31 31.99
N SER A 434 93.30 15.07 31.62
CA SER A 434 92.58 14.31 30.58
C SER A 434 91.31 13.59 31.09
N SER A 435 91.21 13.33 32.39
CA SER A 435 90.12 12.55 33.01
C SER A 435 88.86 13.36 33.36
N ARG A 436 88.81 14.66 33.01
CA ARG A 436 87.64 15.52 33.27
C ARG A 436 86.61 15.56 32.12
N PHE A 437 86.95 15.07 30.93
CA PHE A 437 86.06 15.14 29.75
C PHE A 437 85.19 13.89 29.53
N GLU A 438 85.51 12.74 30.14
CA GLU A 438 84.69 11.51 30.02
C GLU A 438 83.41 11.55 30.87
N ASN A 439 83.41 12.24 32.03
CA ASN A 439 82.25 12.31 32.93
C ASN A 439 81.07 13.16 32.40
N MET A 440 81.27 13.99 31.37
CA MET A 440 80.22 14.86 30.82
C MET A 440 79.37 14.16 29.75
N ILE A 441 79.87 13.05 29.18
CA ILE A 441 79.17 12.27 28.15
C ILE A 441 78.15 11.30 28.79
N GLU A 442 78.44 10.72 29.96
CA GLU A 442 77.49 9.86 30.68
C GLU A 442 76.25 10.61 31.23
N THR A 443 76.35 11.92 31.46
CA THR A 443 75.24 12.71 32.03
C THR A 443 74.13 13.02 31.01
N LEU A 444 74.46 13.06 29.71
CA LEU A 444 73.49 13.34 28.63
C LEU A 444 72.75 12.08 28.16
N GLN A 445 73.30 10.88 28.39
CA GLN A 445 72.64 9.61 28.07
C GLN A 445 71.52 9.26 29.08
N GLY A 446 71.67 9.65 30.34
CA GLY A 446 70.66 9.41 31.40
C GLY A 446 69.38 10.26 31.31
N GLN A 447 69.39 11.37 30.56
CA GLN A 447 68.22 12.24 30.38
C GLN A 447 67.29 11.79 29.25
N LEU A 448 67.79 11.03 28.27
CA LEU A 448 66.98 10.44 27.20
C LEU A 448 66.13 9.26 27.71
N ASP A 449 66.73 8.39 28.53
CA ASP A 449 66.06 7.20 29.08
C ASP A 449 65.02 7.52 30.17
N ALA A 450 65.06 8.71 30.77
CA ALA A 450 64.06 9.18 31.74
C ALA A 450 62.77 9.65 31.04
N CYS A 451 62.90 10.32 29.89
CA CYS A 451 61.75 10.86 29.15
C CYS A 451 60.91 9.76 28.46
N GLU A 452 61.54 8.64 28.08
CA GLU A 452 60.87 7.51 27.42
C GLU A 452 60.10 6.60 28.40
N ARG A 453 60.55 6.53 29.67
CA ARG A 453 59.86 5.81 30.76
C ARG A 453 58.59 6.51 31.23
N ASP A 454 58.52 7.84 31.19
CA ASP A 454 57.34 8.58 31.63
C ASP A 454 56.22 8.61 30.56
N LYS A 455 56.57 8.46 29.28
CA LYS A 455 55.61 8.21 28.18
C LYS A 455 54.91 6.85 28.32
N GLN A 456 55.63 5.79 28.72
CA GLN A 456 55.04 4.45 28.89
C GLN A 456 54.14 4.35 30.14
N LYS A 457 54.42 5.11 31.21
CA LYS A 457 53.58 5.16 32.42
C LYS A 457 52.23 5.84 32.18
N LEU A 458 52.17 6.89 31.37
CA LEU A 458 50.91 7.57 31.03
C LEU A 458 49.99 6.71 30.15
N VAL A 459 50.57 5.90 29.24
CA VAL A 459 49.80 4.97 28.38
C VAL A 459 49.26 3.77 29.17
N GLN A 460 49.99 3.27 30.17
CA GLN A 460 49.50 2.21 31.06
C GLN A 460 48.38 2.71 31.98
N LYS A 461 48.49 3.95 32.50
CA LYS A 461 47.45 4.57 33.35
C LYS A 461 46.14 4.80 32.60
N ALA A 462 46.19 5.22 31.33
CA ALA A 462 45.01 5.37 30.48
C ALA A 462 44.35 4.03 30.11
N LYS A 463 45.11 2.93 30.04
CA LYS A 463 44.56 1.58 29.82
C LYS A 463 43.86 1.04 31.05
N THR A 464 44.41 1.25 32.26
CA THR A 464 43.79 0.79 33.52
C THR A 464 42.49 1.54 33.83
N GLU A 465 42.45 2.86 33.59
CA GLU A 465 41.23 3.67 33.79
C GLU A 465 40.12 3.31 32.79
N ARG A 466 40.48 2.94 31.55
CA ARG A 466 39.51 2.45 30.55
C ARG A 466 38.92 1.10 30.93
N THR A 467 39.72 0.17 31.47
CA THR A 467 39.22 -1.15 31.92
C THR A 467 38.37 -1.06 33.19
N GLU A 468 38.66 -0.13 34.10
CA GLU A 468 37.81 0.12 35.29
C GLU A 468 36.45 0.72 34.90
N LEU A 469 36.41 1.63 33.93
CA LEU A 469 35.16 2.19 33.42
C LEU A 469 34.32 1.14 32.67
N GLU A 470 34.94 0.28 31.86
CA GLU A 470 34.25 -0.85 31.22
C GLU A 470 33.72 -1.87 32.23
N GLN A 471 34.42 -2.14 33.34
CA GLN A 471 33.92 -2.99 34.42
C GLN A 471 32.75 -2.35 35.20
N ARG A 472 32.81 -1.05 35.49
CA ARG A 472 31.71 -0.34 36.16
C ARG A 472 30.47 -0.25 35.30
N LEU A 473 30.61 -0.10 33.98
CA LEU A 473 29.50 -0.10 33.04
C LEU A 473 28.85 -1.48 32.92
N LYS A 474 29.64 -2.55 33.04
CA LYS A 474 29.16 -3.94 33.04
C LYS A 474 28.46 -4.34 34.35
N ILE A 475 28.91 -3.82 35.49
CA ILE A 475 28.25 -4.00 36.80
C ILE A 475 26.90 -3.24 36.82
N ALA A 476 26.87 -1.98 36.37
CA ALA A 476 25.63 -1.20 36.28
C ALA A 476 24.62 -1.82 35.29
N GLN A 477 25.07 -2.38 34.16
CA GLN A 477 24.18 -3.12 33.24
C GLN A 477 23.61 -4.39 33.88
N ASN A 478 24.39 -5.12 34.69
CA ASN A 478 23.90 -6.31 35.38
C ASN A 478 22.93 -5.98 36.51
N GLU A 479 23.12 -4.88 37.23
CA GLU A 479 22.20 -4.39 38.27
C GLU A 479 20.84 -3.98 37.67
N VAL A 480 20.85 -3.25 36.54
CA VAL A 480 19.62 -2.89 35.80
C VAL A 480 18.92 -4.13 35.21
N GLN A 481 19.68 -5.14 34.78
CA GLN A 481 19.11 -6.40 34.29
C GLN A 481 18.53 -7.25 35.43
N GLN A 482 19.14 -7.20 36.62
CA GLN A 482 18.68 -7.91 37.81
C GLN A 482 17.41 -7.27 38.39
N GLU A 483 17.34 -5.93 38.47
CA GLU A 483 16.11 -5.21 38.85
C GLU A 483 14.96 -5.48 37.86
N ARG A 484 15.27 -5.52 36.55
CA ARG A 484 14.26 -5.87 35.53
C ARG A 484 13.72 -7.29 35.70
N ASN A 485 14.56 -8.24 36.09
CA ASN A 485 14.15 -9.63 36.34
C ASN A 485 13.35 -9.76 37.65
N SER A 486 13.71 -9.02 38.71
CA SER A 486 12.94 -8.97 39.96
C SER A 486 11.57 -8.32 39.77
N SER A 487 11.47 -7.24 39.00
CA SER A 487 10.17 -6.63 38.64
C SER A 487 9.32 -7.52 37.73
N LEU A 488 9.93 -8.32 36.84
CA LEU A 488 9.19 -9.31 36.06
C LEU A 488 8.62 -10.42 36.96
N GLN A 489 9.39 -10.87 37.96
CA GLN A 489 8.97 -11.89 38.91
C GLN A 489 7.84 -11.40 39.85
N GLU A 490 7.86 -10.13 40.26
CA GLU A 490 6.76 -9.51 41.01
C GLU A 490 5.48 -9.34 40.17
N VAL A 491 5.62 -9.03 38.88
CA VAL A 491 4.48 -8.97 37.94
C VAL A 491 3.90 -10.35 37.68
N GLU A 492 4.73 -11.38 37.53
CA GLU A 492 4.27 -12.78 37.40
C GLU A 492 3.60 -13.30 38.69
N GLN A 493 4.10 -12.94 39.88
CA GLN A 493 3.41 -13.22 41.15
C GLN A 493 2.07 -12.50 41.26
N ARG A 494 2.00 -11.20 40.90
CA ARG A 494 0.73 -10.44 40.86
C ARG A 494 -0.26 -11.05 39.86
N GLN A 495 0.23 -11.54 38.72
CA GLN A 495 -0.58 -12.17 37.69
C GLN A 495 -1.09 -13.56 38.13
N SER A 496 -0.30 -14.32 38.88
CA SER A 496 -0.72 -15.58 39.52
C SER A 496 -1.74 -15.36 40.64
N GLU A 497 -1.61 -14.29 41.44
CA GLU A 497 -2.58 -13.92 42.48
C GLU A 497 -3.93 -13.50 41.88
N LEU A 498 -3.92 -12.68 40.81
CA LEU A 498 -5.12 -12.29 40.08
C LEU A 498 -5.77 -13.45 39.31
N GLN A 499 -4.99 -14.46 38.89
CA GLN A 499 -5.52 -15.69 38.32
C GLN A 499 -6.17 -16.58 39.39
N ASN A 500 -5.61 -16.64 40.61
CA ASN A 500 -6.22 -17.36 41.73
C ASN A 500 -7.48 -16.66 42.26
N GLU A 501 -7.52 -15.31 42.31
CA GLU A 501 -8.73 -14.55 42.63
C GLU A 501 -9.82 -14.72 41.56
N ASN A 502 -9.45 -14.73 40.27
CA ASN A 502 -10.40 -15.04 39.20
C ASN A 502 -10.92 -16.49 39.27
N ALA A 503 -10.08 -17.45 39.67
CA ALA A 503 -10.52 -18.84 39.88
C ALA A 503 -11.46 -18.96 41.10
N ALA A 504 -11.20 -18.22 42.18
CA ALA A 504 -12.07 -18.16 43.37
C ALA A 504 -13.42 -17.49 43.07
N LEU A 505 -13.44 -16.41 42.28
CA LEU A 505 -14.66 -15.76 41.82
C LEU A 505 -15.46 -16.63 40.84
N LYS A 506 -14.79 -17.41 39.98
CA LYS A 506 -15.44 -18.44 39.14
C LYS A 506 -16.09 -19.54 39.97
N GLN A 507 -15.41 -20.06 40.99
CA GLN A 507 -16.00 -21.04 41.92
C GLN A 507 -17.17 -20.44 42.71
N HIS A 508 -17.14 -19.15 43.03
CA HIS A 508 -18.25 -18.47 43.72
C HIS A 508 -19.47 -18.25 42.81
N VAL A 509 -19.26 -17.98 41.52
CA VAL A 509 -20.32 -17.89 40.50
C VAL A 509 -20.92 -19.27 40.20
N ASP A 510 -20.10 -20.31 40.11
CA ASP A 510 -20.56 -21.70 39.91
C ASP A 510 -21.32 -22.23 41.15
N SER A 511 -20.94 -21.80 42.37
CA SER A 511 -21.66 -22.09 43.61
C SER A 511 -23.04 -21.40 43.67
N LEU A 512 -23.13 -20.14 43.23
CA LEU A 512 -24.40 -19.40 43.16
C LEU A 512 -25.30 -19.90 42.03
N GLN A 513 -24.75 -20.31 40.88
CA GLN A 513 -25.51 -20.97 39.81
C GLN A 513 -26.03 -22.35 40.22
N ASN A 514 -25.27 -23.11 41.01
CA ASN A 514 -25.75 -24.37 41.58
C ASN A 514 -26.78 -24.18 42.70
N GLN A 515 -26.75 -23.08 43.47
CA GLN A 515 -27.80 -22.72 44.42
C GLN A 515 -29.12 -22.32 43.71
N LEU A 516 -29.04 -21.59 42.60
CA LEU A 516 -30.21 -21.24 41.76
C LEU A 516 -30.80 -22.45 41.02
N ARG A 517 -29.97 -23.43 40.65
CA ARG A 517 -30.43 -24.69 40.04
C ARG A 517 -31.09 -25.63 41.06
N ARG A 518 -30.60 -25.65 42.30
CA ARG A 518 -31.20 -26.44 43.42
C ARG A 518 -32.48 -25.85 44.00
N GLN A 519 -32.80 -24.58 43.75
CA GLN A 519 -34.08 -23.97 44.13
C GLN A 519 -35.20 -24.15 43.09
N ARG A 520 -34.91 -24.75 41.93
CA ARG A 520 -35.87 -24.89 40.83
C ARG A 520 -36.35 -26.32 40.55
N GLU A 521 -35.91 -27.29 41.33
CA GLU A 521 -36.26 -28.70 41.15
C GLU A 521 -36.50 -29.37 42.50
N GLN A 522 -37.77 -29.49 42.94
CA GLN A 522 -38.37 -30.74 43.43
C GLN A 522 -39.84 -30.56 43.92
N PRO A 523 -40.66 -31.64 43.98
CA PRO A 523 -41.83 -31.75 43.11
C PRO A 523 -43.13 -32.15 43.85
N THR A 524 -44.28 -32.00 43.20
CA THR A 524 -45.44 -32.87 43.48
C THR A 524 -46.28 -33.07 42.21
N ALA A 525 -46.40 -34.33 41.82
CA ALA A 525 -47.40 -34.88 40.91
C ALA A 525 -48.15 -35.99 41.70
N PRO A 526 -49.19 -36.69 41.18
CA PRO A 526 -50.16 -36.40 40.13
C PRO A 526 -51.62 -36.65 40.63
N VAL A 527 -52.62 -36.70 39.72
CA VAL A 527 -53.78 -37.64 39.66
C VAL A 527 -55.06 -36.95 39.10
N GLN A 528 -55.49 -37.40 37.91
CA GLN A 528 -56.84 -37.28 37.29
C GLN A 528 -57.91 -38.10 38.10
N PRO A 529 -59.25 -38.16 37.84
CA PRO A 529 -60.00 -37.82 36.61
C PRO A 529 -61.46 -37.26 36.81
N GLN A 530 -62.16 -37.11 35.66
CA GLN A 530 -63.60 -37.40 35.43
C GLN A 530 -64.70 -36.31 35.58
N ALA A 531 -65.47 -36.22 34.48
CA ALA A 531 -66.94 -36.03 34.40
C ALA A 531 -67.49 -34.62 34.76
N ALA A 532 -68.59 -34.09 34.24
CA ALA A 532 -69.60 -34.50 33.27
C ALA A 532 -70.57 -33.30 33.10
N TRP A 533 -71.10 -33.14 31.88
CA TRP A 533 -72.48 -32.75 31.54
C TRP A 533 -73.20 -31.52 32.16
N HIS A 534 -73.60 -30.64 31.23
CA HIS A 534 -74.95 -30.11 30.97
C HIS A 534 -75.60 -28.97 31.80
N CYS A 535 -75.93 -27.92 31.02
CA CYS A 535 -77.27 -27.36 30.76
C CYS A 535 -78.00 -26.63 31.91
N TYR A 536 -78.28 -25.34 31.74
CA TYR A 536 -79.65 -24.81 31.68
C TYR A 536 -79.69 -23.37 31.11
N GLN A 537 -80.57 -23.23 30.11
CA GLN A 537 -81.30 -22.05 29.63
C GLN A 537 -81.99 -21.29 30.81
N THR A 538 -82.42 -20.02 30.77
CA THR A 538 -83.11 -19.21 29.74
C THR A 538 -83.35 -17.81 30.32
N ASP A 539 -83.49 -16.81 29.41
CA ASP A 539 -84.39 -15.63 29.47
C ASP A 539 -84.20 -14.58 30.58
N ASN A 540 -84.41 -13.27 30.40
CA ASN A 540 -85.03 -12.46 29.36
C ASN A 540 -84.64 -11.00 29.61
N SER A 541 -84.57 -10.17 28.56
CA SER A 541 -85.02 -8.75 28.49
C SER A 541 -84.17 -7.89 27.55
N LYS A 542 -84.72 -7.65 26.35
CA LYS A 542 -84.53 -6.46 25.48
C LYS A 542 -85.03 -5.18 26.22
N PRO A 543 -84.89 -3.91 25.72
CA PRO A 543 -84.63 -3.49 24.32
C PRO A 543 -83.73 -2.23 24.10
N SER A 544 -83.63 -1.81 22.83
CA SER A 544 -83.34 -0.44 22.33
C SER A 544 -81.84 -0.11 22.13
N ARG A 545 -81.33 0.55 21.10
CA ARG A 545 -81.84 1.25 19.90
C ARG A 545 -80.61 1.59 19.02
N GLN A 546 -80.83 1.73 17.70
CA GLN A 546 -80.14 2.64 16.77
C GLN A 546 -78.65 2.46 16.41
N GLU A 547 -78.45 1.98 15.19
CA GLU A 547 -77.45 2.45 14.20
C GLU A 547 -77.34 4.01 14.17
N PRO A 548 -76.17 4.58 13.82
CA PRO A 548 -75.77 4.65 12.41
C PRO A 548 -74.27 4.43 12.10
N SER A 549 -74.10 3.80 10.94
CA SER A 549 -72.96 3.86 10.03
C SER A 549 -72.32 5.25 9.92
N ASN A 550 -70.99 5.29 10.04
CA ASN A 550 -70.12 6.30 9.46
C ASN A 550 -68.73 5.67 9.31
N GLN A 551 -68.43 5.14 8.13
CA GLN A 551 -67.12 4.59 7.82
C GLN A 551 -66.77 4.76 6.34
N ASP A 552 -66.83 5.99 5.83
CA ASP A 552 -66.34 6.36 4.49
C ASP A 552 -65.39 7.58 4.50
N GLN A 553 -65.01 8.12 5.66
CA GLN A 553 -64.26 9.38 5.74
C GLN A 553 -62.72 9.21 5.78
N ASP A 554 -62.19 8.06 6.17
CA ASP A 554 -60.73 7.89 6.40
C ASP A 554 -59.90 7.60 5.14
N CYS A 555 -60.53 7.31 3.99
CA CYS A 555 -59.79 6.97 2.77
C CYS A 555 -59.33 8.21 1.96
N HIS A 556 -60.03 9.34 2.07
CA HIS A 556 -59.72 10.54 1.28
C HIS A 556 -58.57 11.39 1.86
N ASP A 557 -58.38 11.40 3.18
CA ASP A 557 -57.31 12.18 3.83
C ASP A 557 -55.90 11.63 3.51
N SER A 558 -55.78 10.30 3.38
CA SER A 558 -54.53 9.64 3.01
C SER A 558 -54.13 9.94 1.56
N GLU A 559 -55.10 10.10 0.66
CA GLU A 559 -54.87 10.35 -0.76
C GLU A 559 -54.44 11.80 -1.02
N ALA A 560 -55.02 12.76 -0.27
CA ALA A 560 -54.63 14.17 -0.29
C ALA A 560 -53.19 14.39 0.22
N ILE A 561 -52.79 13.69 1.29
CA ILE A 561 -51.43 13.76 1.85
C ILE A 561 -50.41 13.17 0.86
N ILE A 562 -50.73 12.06 0.19
CA ILE A 562 -49.85 11.46 -0.82
C ILE A 562 -49.71 12.37 -2.05
N ALA A 563 -50.78 13.02 -2.48
CA ALA A 563 -50.74 13.99 -3.57
C ALA A 563 -49.89 15.22 -3.21
N GLN A 564 -50.01 15.72 -1.98
CA GLN A 564 -49.23 16.84 -1.46
C GLN A 564 -47.73 16.50 -1.35
N LEU A 565 -47.39 15.29 -0.89
CA LEU A 565 -46.01 14.79 -0.84
C LEU A 565 -45.42 14.59 -2.24
N ARG A 566 -46.18 14.05 -3.20
CA ARG A 566 -45.75 13.93 -4.60
C ARG A 566 -45.47 15.28 -5.24
N ASN A 567 -46.28 16.30 -4.96
CA ASN A 567 -46.07 17.65 -5.47
C ASN A 567 -44.83 18.32 -4.84
N ARG A 568 -44.60 18.12 -3.54
CA ARG A 568 -43.36 18.56 -2.88
C ARG A 568 -42.12 17.86 -3.44
N LEU A 569 -42.20 16.57 -3.75
CA LEU A 569 -41.09 15.81 -4.32
C LEU A 569 -40.77 16.31 -5.73
N LYS A 570 -41.78 16.54 -6.58
CA LYS A 570 -41.61 17.17 -7.90
C LYS A 570 -41.02 18.59 -7.81
N GLN A 571 -41.42 19.36 -6.81
CA GLN A 571 -40.84 20.69 -6.56
C GLN A 571 -39.36 20.57 -6.18
N LYS A 572 -39.01 19.62 -5.31
CA LYS A 572 -37.62 19.35 -4.92
C LYS A 572 -36.77 18.81 -6.08
N ASP A 573 -37.33 17.99 -6.97
CA ASP A 573 -36.63 17.53 -8.17
C ASP A 573 -36.35 18.67 -9.16
N ARG A 574 -37.26 19.64 -9.28
CA ARG A 574 -37.03 20.87 -10.05
C ARG A 574 -35.95 21.74 -9.42
N GLU A 575 -35.95 21.89 -8.09
CA GLU A 575 -34.90 22.62 -7.35
C GLU A 575 -33.53 21.94 -7.52
N ILE A 576 -33.46 20.61 -7.43
CA ILE A 576 -32.23 19.83 -7.67
C ILE A 576 -31.75 20.01 -9.11
N SER A 577 -32.65 19.97 -10.10
CA SER A 577 -32.30 20.16 -11.51
C SER A 577 -31.75 21.57 -11.76
N LEU A 578 -32.36 22.59 -11.15
CA LEU A 578 -31.88 23.97 -11.19
C LEU A 578 -30.51 24.13 -10.53
N LEU A 579 -30.28 23.50 -9.37
CA LEU A 579 -28.98 23.50 -8.70
C LEU A 579 -27.92 22.79 -9.54
N GLN A 580 -28.24 21.63 -10.13
CA GLN A 580 -27.32 20.93 -11.02
C GLN A 580 -26.97 21.76 -12.25
N GLN A 581 -27.96 22.43 -12.86
CA GLN A 581 -27.74 23.29 -14.01
C GLN A 581 -26.92 24.54 -13.64
N THR A 582 -27.13 25.09 -12.44
CA THR A 582 -26.38 26.25 -11.93
C THR A 582 -24.95 25.88 -11.58
N VAL A 583 -24.72 24.76 -10.88
CA VAL A 583 -23.38 24.24 -10.57
C VAL A 583 -22.63 23.90 -11.86
N HIS A 584 -23.31 23.28 -12.84
CA HIS A 584 -22.71 23.00 -14.13
C HIS A 584 -22.34 24.29 -14.87
N ARG A 585 -23.21 25.29 -14.86
CA ARG A 585 -22.94 26.61 -15.45
C ARG A 585 -21.77 27.32 -14.76
N GLU A 586 -21.73 27.38 -13.44
CA GLU A 586 -20.63 27.99 -12.70
C GLU A 586 -19.31 27.24 -12.90
N CYS A 587 -19.35 25.90 -12.96
CA CYS A 587 -18.19 25.07 -13.28
C CYS A 587 -17.66 25.38 -14.69
N MET A 588 -18.56 25.54 -15.67
CA MET A 588 -18.19 25.91 -17.04
C MET A 588 -17.68 27.36 -17.12
N GLU A 589 -18.29 28.30 -16.41
CA GLU A 589 -17.83 29.70 -16.36
C GLU A 589 -16.47 29.82 -15.65
N ARG A 590 -16.22 29.07 -14.57
CA ARG A 590 -14.90 28.97 -13.92
C ARG A 590 -13.87 28.28 -14.80
N THR A 591 -14.23 27.19 -15.49
CA THR A 591 -13.33 26.52 -16.43
C THR A 591 -12.98 27.48 -17.58
N SER A 592 -13.96 28.18 -18.15
CA SER A 592 -13.76 29.20 -19.19
C SER A 592 -12.94 30.40 -18.70
N LEU A 593 -13.11 30.83 -17.44
CA LEU A 593 -12.30 31.90 -16.84
C LEU A 593 -10.85 31.44 -16.61
N LEU A 594 -10.65 30.21 -16.12
CA LEU A 594 -9.32 29.61 -15.93
C LEU A 594 -8.62 29.40 -17.28
N GLU A 595 -9.35 28.97 -18.31
CA GLU A 595 -8.85 28.83 -19.67
C GLU A 595 -8.52 30.20 -20.29
N ARG A 596 -9.35 31.22 -20.05
CA ARG A 596 -9.02 32.61 -20.40
C ARG A 596 -7.77 33.09 -19.68
N MET A 597 -7.65 32.89 -18.37
CA MET A 597 -6.47 33.27 -17.58
C MET A 597 -5.18 32.53 -17.97
N ARG A 598 -5.31 31.28 -18.44
CA ARG A 598 -4.21 30.51 -19.07
C ARG A 598 -3.84 31.09 -20.44
N SER A 599 -4.83 31.39 -21.28
CA SER A 599 -4.60 31.98 -22.61
C SER A 599 -4.02 33.40 -22.57
N SER A 600 -4.30 34.17 -21.51
CA SER A 600 -3.75 35.51 -21.29
C SER A 600 -2.43 35.52 -20.50
N LYS A 601 -1.78 34.36 -20.28
CA LYS A 601 -0.46 34.20 -19.60
C LYS A 601 -0.40 34.76 -18.17
N VAL A 602 -1.51 34.79 -17.45
CA VAL A 602 -1.57 35.29 -16.05
C VAL A 602 -1.28 34.18 -15.03
N LEU A 603 -1.36 32.90 -15.42
CA LEU A 603 -1.00 31.75 -14.58
C LEU A 603 0.11 30.90 -15.23
N PRO A 604 1.04 30.30 -14.46
CA PRO A 604 2.08 29.44 -14.99
C PRO A 604 1.48 28.20 -15.68
N GLU A 605 1.93 27.89 -16.89
CA GLU A 605 1.53 26.70 -17.65
C GLU A 605 1.99 25.42 -16.92
N ILE A 606 1.04 24.72 -16.29
CA ILE A 606 1.24 23.35 -15.82
C ILE A 606 0.82 22.44 -16.99
N ALA A 607 1.82 21.82 -17.62
CA ALA A 607 1.62 20.86 -18.70
C ALA A 607 0.82 19.65 -18.21
N ILE A 608 -0.38 19.45 -18.79
CA ILE A 608 -1.14 18.20 -18.68
C ILE A 608 -0.96 17.46 -20.02
N PRO A 609 -0.52 16.19 -20.04
CA PRO A 609 -0.48 15.39 -21.26
C PRO A 609 -1.88 15.16 -21.80
N SER A 610 -2.16 15.68 -22.99
CA SER A 610 -3.42 15.54 -23.71
C SER A 610 -3.62 14.09 -24.18
N LEU A 611 -4.56 13.36 -23.58
CA LEU A 611 -5.18 12.18 -24.21
C LEU A 611 -6.13 12.68 -25.29
N ALA A 612 -5.61 12.81 -26.51
CA ALA A 612 -6.41 13.07 -27.70
C ALA A 612 -7.28 11.84 -28.02
N ALA A 613 -8.60 12.05 -28.06
CA ALA A 613 -9.52 11.17 -28.78
C ALA A 613 -9.29 11.32 -30.29
N PRO A 614 -9.45 10.25 -31.11
CA PRO A 614 -9.71 10.42 -32.52
C PRO A 614 -11.21 10.26 -32.79
N ASN A 615 -11.78 11.30 -33.40
CA ASN A 615 -13.08 11.26 -34.04
C ASN A 615 -13.09 10.25 -35.21
N SER A 616 -14.27 9.68 -35.39
CA SER A 616 -14.76 9.01 -36.59
C SER A 616 -14.53 9.83 -37.87
N ILE A 617 -14.06 9.16 -38.94
CA ILE A 617 -14.60 9.22 -40.31
C ILE A 617 -14.22 7.92 -41.04
N SER A 618 -15.23 7.38 -41.71
CA SER A 618 -15.29 6.27 -42.66
C SER A 618 -14.27 6.31 -43.81
N SER A 619 -13.69 5.17 -44.18
CA SER A 619 -14.00 4.43 -45.43
C SER A 619 -12.82 3.54 -45.91
N SER A 620 -13.19 2.32 -46.32
CA SER A 620 -12.65 1.54 -47.45
C SER A 620 -11.23 0.91 -47.39
N SER A 621 -11.23 -0.38 -47.74
CA SER A 621 -10.21 -1.12 -48.51
C SER A 621 -9.11 -1.89 -47.77
N CYS A 622 -9.31 -3.22 -47.79
CA CYS A 622 -8.37 -4.35 -47.86
C CYS A 622 -6.91 -4.07 -48.27
N ASN A 623 -5.95 -4.61 -47.50
CA ASN A 623 -5.10 -5.78 -47.83
C ASN A 623 -3.89 -5.91 -46.88
N ASP A 624 -3.69 -7.14 -46.42
CA ASP A 624 -2.46 -7.93 -46.28
C ASP A 624 -1.09 -7.37 -45.80
N THR A 625 -0.42 -8.29 -45.09
CA THR A 625 1.03 -8.53 -44.91
C THR A 625 1.83 -7.72 -43.87
N GLU A 626 2.21 -8.48 -42.83
CA GLU A 626 3.57 -8.78 -42.35
C GLU A 626 4.62 -7.67 -42.10
N ASP A 627 5.37 -7.96 -41.03
CA ASP A 627 6.77 -7.64 -40.74
C ASP A 627 7.15 -6.49 -39.78
N CYS A 628 7.44 -6.92 -38.55
CA CYS A 628 8.65 -6.73 -37.76
C CYS A 628 9.48 -5.43 -37.85
N THR A 629 9.72 -4.95 -36.62
CA THR A 629 10.99 -4.53 -36.00
C THR A 629 11.44 -3.07 -35.95
N GLU A 630 11.85 -2.73 -34.72
CA GLU A 630 12.87 -1.77 -34.29
C GLU A 630 12.51 -0.28 -34.24
N ARG A 631 13.02 0.54 -33.32
CA ARG A 631 13.62 0.46 -31.95
C ARG A 631 14.02 1.91 -31.64
N SER A 632 14.38 2.18 -30.38
CA SER A 632 15.10 3.38 -29.89
C SER A 632 14.29 4.66 -29.71
N ASP A 633 14.44 5.44 -28.63
CA ASP A 633 15.38 5.34 -27.51
C ASP A 633 14.95 6.16 -26.27
N HIS A 634 15.62 5.81 -25.19
CA HIS A 634 15.62 6.27 -23.80
C HIS A 634 15.54 7.80 -23.50
N SER A 635 14.93 8.14 -22.36
CA SER A 635 15.68 8.74 -21.23
C SER A 635 14.96 8.58 -19.88
N VAL A 636 15.77 8.25 -18.89
CA VAL A 636 15.46 8.01 -17.47
C VAL A 636 15.43 9.35 -16.74
N SER A 637 14.46 9.53 -15.83
CA SER A 637 14.68 10.36 -14.64
C SER A 637 14.01 9.69 -13.44
N GLU A 638 14.88 9.26 -12.53
CA GLU A 638 14.54 8.84 -11.18
C GLU A 638 13.77 9.95 -10.45
N HIS A 639 12.58 9.63 -9.95
CA HIS A 639 12.09 10.25 -8.72
C HIS A 639 11.29 9.22 -7.93
N GLN A 640 11.76 9.03 -6.69
CA GLN A 640 11.11 8.47 -5.49
C GLN A 640 9.78 7.71 -5.65
N PRO A 641 9.63 6.54 -5.01
CA PRO A 641 8.36 5.83 -5.01
C PRO A 641 7.26 6.75 -4.44
N PRO A 642 6.10 6.86 -5.08
CA PRO A 642 5.04 7.72 -4.59
C PRO A 642 4.66 7.23 -3.19
N LYS A 643 4.82 8.11 -2.19
CA LYS A 643 4.30 7.90 -0.83
C LYS A 643 2.85 7.50 -1.01
N ALA A 644 2.51 6.29 -0.58
CA ALA A 644 1.17 5.73 -0.73
C ALA A 644 0.12 6.79 -0.34
N SER A 645 -0.75 7.12 -1.29
CA SER A 645 -1.85 8.08 -1.12
C SER A 645 -2.60 7.77 0.16
N PHE A 646 -3.01 8.81 0.89
CA PHE A 646 -3.78 8.73 2.14
C PHE A 646 -4.99 7.75 2.04
N TYR A 647 -5.57 7.63 0.85
CA TYR A 647 -6.63 6.66 0.52
C TYR A 647 -6.18 5.19 0.59
N GLU A 648 -4.95 4.87 0.21
CA GLU A 648 -4.38 3.51 0.26
C GLU A 648 -4.17 3.05 1.72
N LYS A 649 -3.83 4.00 2.61
CA LYS A 649 -3.66 3.76 4.05
C LYS A 649 -5.02 3.57 4.76
N LEU A 650 -6.04 4.37 4.42
CA LEU A 650 -7.41 4.20 4.92
C LEU A 650 -8.05 2.87 4.46
N ARG A 651 -7.79 2.45 3.21
CA ARG A 651 -8.30 1.17 2.66
C ARG A 651 -7.72 -0.04 3.39
N ARG A 652 -6.44 0.01 3.79
CA ARG A 652 -5.79 -1.05 4.60
C ARG A 652 -6.25 -1.08 6.06
N ALA A 653 -6.66 0.05 6.64
CA ALA A 653 -7.23 0.11 7.98
C ALA A 653 -8.69 -0.41 8.02
N GLY A 654 -9.50 -0.12 7.00
CA GLY A 654 -10.91 -0.55 6.92
C GLY A 654 -11.14 -2.03 6.61
N SER A 655 -10.12 -2.78 6.17
CA SER A 655 -10.28 -4.19 5.76
C SER A 655 -10.10 -5.22 6.89
N ARG A 656 -9.90 -4.80 8.15
CA ARG A 656 -9.96 -5.70 9.32
C ARG A 656 -11.41 -5.90 9.78
N ARG A 657 -12.23 -6.58 8.96
CA ARG A 657 -13.50 -7.12 9.44
C ARG A 657 -13.23 -8.32 10.35
N ALA A 658 -13.76 -8.23 11.57
CA ALA A 658 -13.76 -9.29 12.55
C ALA A 658 -14.41 -10.56 11.96
N LYS A 659 -13.71 -11.70 12.07
CA LYS A 659 -14.32 -13.02 11.91
C LYS A 659 -15.41 -13.19 12.97
N PRO A 660 -16.60 -13.74 12.65
CA PRO A 660 -17.52 -14.18 13.68
C PRO A 660 -16.88 -15.37 14.41
N ARG A 661 -16.70 -15.27 15.73
CA ARG A 661 -16.41 -16.41 16.59
C ARG A 661 -17.70 -17.23 16.72
N LYS A 662 -17.58 -18.54 16.50
CA LYS A 662 -18.57 -19.55 16.89
C LYS A 662 -18.77 -19.53 18.41
#